data_AF-A0AAN9VUA5-F1
#
_entry.id   AF-A0AAN9VUA5-F1
#
_cell.length_a   1.000
_cell.length_b   1.000
_cell.length_c   1.000
_cell.angle_alpha   90.00
_cell.angle_beta   90.00
_cell.angle_gamma   90.00
#
_symmetry.space_group_name_H-M   'P 1'
#
loop_
_entity.id
_entity.type
_entity.pdbx_description
1 polymer ?
#
loop_
_entity_poly.entity_id
_entity_poly.type
_entity_poly.pdbx_seq_one_letter_code
_entity_poly.pdbx_strand_id
1 'polypeptide(L)'
;MGEIDLNKLRSFSPDNLSDDDINYLFKIFNEYDARYDIRASDLKLLFNLALEVLKFKGEEATFYEIENRKLSAALTTKDFQHENNLTHGDDPNLEDLRQQLLHCEVQVDQLTSQLKSSEKELVIERRETEKLMSKIAILERENLELKREITSVREEASEHSALSEAAHESEVTLEKHQELITSLGQKNKHITQLLSDIEVVEKENLILREKLATVQSELSVATNHLIELSGELTSVKCSCQEKEEKLVNLEQQNLGLKNQVQEMVAQKMLRDSQLDEFTESIDNRIKEWKGILEKKDAEIEELQIRLTEISSKTANSYNVVEPNQIIVLSETLRKREDQIETLQKQLTQATKEINDSAALIEKLKQSKPKGSKDEVDLSSLTKLKAQLQLAEDKIQLLDGRLKDAEEDAKVKAEEACEALVQLREYEAGEYGLAEAVAELKAARAQCRVREADALTATRAASRLHARAARLRTRLTHLRKKLNLPPEEEGEDEEGGSEGGEAPSDSEGKEHAALVQREARLEDENVQLKLENRKLHQHIKEINQKVTDMSVKSTEQNNQVIPLNENILRKDASVEAREGSCELVPAAPPVEEGDGAAGELAAAFIGENEALRKGMHEILDSIRNQDGCSDVQVQSESLERLLEALDARHVSGWYHPAMRLQAQLAALHGSNGALRDQLRTARLGERAARDECEQLKAKIEQLESNNTQDPTDMKNAIYNAMPVPVDADASSAVIIEKLNYHLLEVLNENAQAEEQSARQEQRWQQLSAKYAALRHEVGLLLLERAAAAAEWRRDLRLLGGAAVRALALLAPAHAP
;
A
#
# COMPACT_ATOMS: atom_id res chain seq x y z
N MET A 1 -9.83 -28.35 29.11
CA MET A 1 -10.87 -29.41 29.17
C MET A 1 -10.71 -30.16 30.49
N GLY A 2 -11.20 -29.58 31.58
CA GLY A 2 -11.37 -30.28 32.86
C GLY A 2 -12.86 -30.49 33.08
N GLU A 3 -13.32 -31.73 33.12
CA GLU A 3 -14.67 -32.02 33.62
C GLU A 3 -14.72 -31.66 35.10
N ILE A 4 -15.69 -30.82 35.49
CA ILE A 4 -15.88 -30.45 36.89
C ILE A 4 -16.70 -31.54 37.58
N ASP A 5 -16.16 -32.08 38.68
CA ASP A 5 -16.91 -32.91 39.62
C ASP A 5 -17.99 -32.08 40.33
N LEU A 6 -19.20 -32.02 39.76
CA LEU A 6 -20.37 -31.34 40.35
C LEU A 6 -20.71 -31.85 41.77
N ASN A 7 -20.23 -33.03 42.15
CA ASN A 7 -20.37 -33.58 43.50
C ASN A 7 -19.45 -32.90 44.54
N LYS A 8 -18.29 -32.35 44.12
CA LYS A 8 -17.41 -31.56 45.00
C LYS A 8 -17.91 -30.13 45.19
N LEU A 9 -18.61 -29.57 44.20
CA LEU A 9 -19.29 -28.26 44.36
C LEU A 9 -20.43 -28.32 45.40
N ARG A 10 -21.06 -29.48 45.56
CA ARG A 10 -22.12 -29.71 46.56
C ARG A 10 -21.61 -29.84 48.01
N SER A 11 -20.32 -30.08 48.22
CA SER A 11 -19.75 -30.15 49.58
C SER A 11 -19.42 -28.77 50.17
N PHE A 12 -19.46 -27.71 49.35
CA PHE A 12 -19.23 -26.36 49.81
C PHE A 12 -20.55 -25.69 50.19
N SER A 13 -20.63 -25.16 51.41
CA SER A 13 -21.79 -24.41 51.89
C SER A 13 -21.58 -22.91 51.65
N PRO A 14 -22.53 -22.20 51.02
CA PRO A 14 -22.42 -20.77 50.67
C PRO A 14 -22.54 -19.81 51.88
N ASP A 15 -22.29 -20.30 53.09
CA ASP A 15 -22.33 -19.49 54.31
C ASP A 15 -21.02 -19.60 55.12
N ASN A 16 -20.09 -20.50 54.73
CA ASN A 16 -18.81 -20.73 55.42
C ASN A 16 -17.76 -21.30 54.44
N LEU A 17 -17.16 -20.44 53.63
CA LEU A 17 -16.05 -20.77 52.73
C LEU A 17 -14.73 -20.21 53.31
N SER A 18 -13.66 -21.01 53.29
CA SER A 18 -12.31 -20.54 53.66
C SER A 18 -11.64 -19.81 52.50
N ASP A 19 -10.70 -18.89 52.78
CA ASP A 19 -9.92 -18.15 51.77
C ASP A 19 -9.26 -19.08 50.73
N ASP A 20 -8.79 -20.26 51.15
CA ASP A 20 -8.20 -21.27 50.26
C ASP A 20 -9.27 -21.92 49.36
N ASP A 21 -10.48 -22.15 49.88
CA ASP A 21 -11.60 -22.69 49.13
C ASP A 21 -12.11 -21.68 48.10
N ILE A 22 -12.15 -20.40 48.45
CA ILE A 22 -12.56 -19.29 47.57
C ILE A 22 -11.59 -19.15 46.39
N ASN A 23 -10.29 -19.24 46.64
CA ASN A 23 -9.25 -19.20 45.60
C ASN A 23 -9.33 -20.41 44.66
N TYR A 24 -9.58 -21.60 45.22
CA TYR A 24 -9.79 -22.82 44.44
C TYR A 24 -11.05 -22.73 43.56
N LEU A 25 -12.15 -22.24 44.11
CA LEU A 25 -13.42 -22.06 43.40
C LEU A 25 -13.35 -20.97 42.32
N PHE A 26 -12.63 -19.86 42.57
CA PHE A 26 -12.39 -18.80 41.57
C PHE A 26 -11.65 -19.34 40.33
N LYS A 27 -10.63 -20.16 40.55
CA LYS A 27 -9.89 -20.80 39.46
C LYS A 27 -10.77 -21.75 38.65
N ILE A 28 -11.60 -22.53 39.33
CA ILE A 28 -12.54 -23.45 38.69
C ILE A 28 -13.62 -22.69 37.90
N PHE A 29 -14.17 -21.58 38.43
CA PHE A 29 -15.18 -20.78 37.72
C PHE A 29 -14.62 -20.07 36.50
N ASN A 30 -13.37 -19.58 36.53
CA ASN A 30 -12.73 -18.98 35.35
C ASN A 30 -12.42 -20.00 34.24
N GLU A 31 -12.20 -21.26 34.61
CA GLU A 31 -11.95 -22.36 33.65
C GLU A 31 -13.25 -23.06 33.20
N TYR A 32 -14.42 -22.67 33.72
CA TYR A 32 -15.69 -23.32 33.44
C TYR A 32 -16.41 -22.73 32.22
N ASP A 33 -16.69 -23.60 31.24
CA ASP A 33 -17.50 -23.27 30.07
C ASP A 33 -18.80 -24.09 30.13
N ALA A 34 -19.94 -23.42 30.29
CA ALA A 34 -21.22 -24.07 30.58
C ALA A 34 -21.74 -24.88 29.38
N ARG A 35 -21.86 -26.20 29.53
CA ARG A 35 -22.59 -27.08 28.59
C ARG A 35 -24.04 -27.26 29.05
N TYR A 36 -24.94 -27.41 28.07
CA TYR A 36 -26.40 -27.24 28.13
C TYR A 36 -27.25 -28.19 29.03
N ASP A 37 -26.70 -28.88 30.04
CA ASP A 37 -27.48 -29.80 30.88
C ASP A 37 -27.14 -29.70 32.38
N ILE A 38 -27.39 -28.54 32.99
CA ILE A 38 -27.23 -28.32 34.44
C ILE A 38 -28.62 -28.17 35.07
N ARG A 39 -28.88 -28.93 36.15
CA ARG A 39 -30.15 -28.83 36.90
C ARG A 39 -30.28 -27.43 37.53
N ALA A 40 -31.49 -26.87 37.51
CA ALA A 40 -31.77 -25.52 38.03
C ALA A 40 -31.37 -25.30 39.51
N SER A 41 -31.34 -26.36 40.33
CA SER A 41 -30.84 -26.30 41.72
C SER A 41 -29.32 -26.17 41.79
N ASP A 42 -28.61 -26.86 40.90
CA ASP A 42 -27.14 -26.86 40.84
C ASP A 42 -26.65 -25.51 40.29
N LEU A 43 -27.40 -24.91 39.35
CA LEU A 43 -27.13 -23.57 38.81
C LEU A 43 -27.32 -22.46 39.87
N LYS A 44 -28.34 -22.58 40.72
CA LYS A 44 -28.56 -21.64 41.84
C LYS A 44 -27.45 -21.74 42.88
N LEU A 45 -26.99 -22.95 43.20
CA LEU A 45 -25.87 -23.14 44.12
C LEU A 45 -24.58 -22.54 43.52
N LEU A 46 -24.30 -22.79 42.25
CA LEU A 46 -23.16 -22.25 41.52
C LEU A 46 -23.18 -20.71 41.52
N PHE A 47 -24.35 -20.11 41.27
CA PHE A 47 -24.51 -18.66 41.24
C PHE A 47 -24.29 -18.02 42.63
N ASN A 48 -24.80 -18.66 43.69
CA ASN A 48 -24.58 -18.17 45.05
C ASN A 48 -23.12 -18.28 45.47
N LEU A 49 -22.45 -19.39 45.15
CA LEU A 49 -21.02 -19.56 45.38
C LEU A 49 -20.19 -18.54 44.60
N ALA A 50 -20.53 -18.30 43.33
CA ALA A 50 -19.84 -17.33 42.47
C ALA A 50 -20.01 -15.91 43.01
N LEU A 51 -21.21 -15.54 43.48
CA LEU A 51 -21.46 -14.25 44.12
C LEU A 51 -20.60 -14.03 45.36
N GLU A 52 -20.42 -15.06 46.18
CA GLU A 52 -19.61 -14.98 47.39
C GLU A 52 -18.11 -14.88 47.08
N VAL A 53 -17.63 -15.66 46.09
CA VAL A 53 -16.26 -15.54 45.55
C VAL A 53 -16.01 -14.15 44.97
N LEU A 54 -16.96 -13.60 44.21
CA LEU A 54 -16.88 -12.25 43.64
C LEU A 54 -16.84 -11.16 44.70
N LYS A 55 -17.61 -11.31 45.79
CA LYS A 55 -17.57 -10.37 46.92
C LYS A 55 -16.20 -10.38 47.60
N PHE A 56 -15.67 -11.55 47.93
CA PHE A 56 -14.37 -11.68 48.59
C PHE A 56 -13.23 -11.16 47.70
N LYS A 57 -13.22 -11.53 46.42
CA LYS A 57 -12.22 -11.02 45.47
C LYS A 57 -12.36 -9.52 45.19
N GLY A 58 -13.59 -9.00 45.23
CA GLY A 58 -13.84 -7.56 45.19
C GLY A 58 -13.25 -6.84 46.40
N GLU A 59 -13.45 -7.36 47.61
CA GLU A 59 -12.86 -6.81 48.84
C GLU A 59 -11.32 -6.86 48.82
N GLU A 60 -10.73 -7.97 48.36
CA GLU A 60 -9.28 -8.12 48.19
C GLU A 60 -8.70 -7.10 47.18
N ALA A 61 -9.38 -6.88 46.05
CA ALA A 61 -8.99 -5.86 45.07
C ALA A 61 -9.05 -4.45 45.67
N THR A 62 -10.11 -4.11 46.41
CA THR A 62 -10.20 -2.80 47.09
C THR A 62 -9.11 -2.61 48.15
N PHE A 63 -8.70 -3.68 48.84
CA PHE A 63 -7.59 -3.64 49.79
C PHE A 63 -6.27 -3.29 49.09
N TYR A 64 -5.96 -3.97 47.97
CA TYR A 64 -4.76 -3.69 47.18
C TYR A 64 -4.76 -2.29 46.56
N GLU A 65 -5.92 -1.77 46.14
CA GLU A 65 -6.04 -0.38 45.67
C GLU A 65 -5.71 0.64 46.78
N ILE A 66 -6.21 0.40 48.01
CA ILE A 66 -5.92 1.25 49.16
C ILE A 66 -4.44 1.20 49.53
N GLU A 67 -3.82 0.03 49.45
CA GLU A 67 -2.39 -0.15 49.71
C GLU A 67 -1.50 0.51 48.65
N ASN A 68 -1.84 0.35 47.36
CA ASN A 68 -1.16 1.04 46.27
C ASN A 68 -1.27 2.56 46.38
N ARG A 69 -2.42 3.09 46.82
CA ARG A 69 -2.57 4.53 47.09
C ARG A 69 -1.65 5.01 48.22
N LYS A 70 -1.48 4.22 49.28
CA LYS A 70 -0.57 4.55 50.39
C LYS A 70 0.90 4.49 49.96
N LEU A 71 1.28 3.51 49.15
CA LEU A 71 2.64 3.40 48.60
C LEU A 71 2.97 4.55 47.64
N SER A 72 2.00 4.94 46.79
CA SER A 72 2.13 6.10 45.90
C SER A 72 2.28 7.41 46.70
N ALA A 73 1.51 7.60 47.78
CA ALA A 73 1.69 8.74 48.67
C ALA A 73 3.07 8.74 49.37
N ALA A 74 3.56 7.59 49.81
CA ALA A 74 4.88 7.47 50.43
C ALA A 74 6.05 7.77 49.47
N LEU A 75 5.93 7.41 48.19
CA LEU A 75 6.91 7.74 47.14
C LEU A 75 6.99 9.26 46.93
N THR A 76 5.85 9.94 46.80
CA THR A 76 5.84 11.42 46.64
C THR A 76 6.47 12.16 47.82
N THR A 77 6.36 11.63 49.05
CA THR A 77 7.01 12.24 50.23
C THR A 77 8.52 11.99 50.30
N LYS A 78 9.03 10.91 49.70
CA LYS A 78 10.47 10.59 49.67
C LYS A 78 11.19 11.36 48.57
N ASP A 79 10.53 11.59 47.43
CA ASP A 79 11.06 12.39 46.34
C ASP A 79 11.27 13.86 46.78
N PHE A 80 10.37 14.38 47.61
CA PHE A 80 10.47 15.71 48.23
C PHE A 80 11.69 15.90 49.16
N GLN A 81 12.24 14.82 49.73
CA GLN A 81 13.42 14.86 50.61
C GLN A 81 14.74 14.77 49.84
N HIS A 82 14.71 14.23 48.61
CA HIS A 82 15.90 14.09 47.77
C HIS A 82 16.25 15.36 46.98
N GLU A 83 15.27 16.21 46.63
CA GLU A 83 15.53 17.46 45.90
C GLU A 83 16.00 18.64 46.79
N ASN A 84 15.71 18.62 48.09
CA ASN A 84 16.04 19.74 49.00
C ASN A 84 17.52 19.82 49.42
N ASN A 85 18.36 18.84 49.07
CA ASN A 85 19.73 18.73 49.59
C ASN A 85 20.86 19.17 48.63
N LEU A 86 20.56 19.68 47.43
CA LEU A 86 21.60 19.86 46.39
C LEU A 86 21.85 21.27 45.82
N THR A 87 21.22 22.35 46.30
CA THR A 87 21.46 23.68 45.69
C THR A 87 21.59 24.81 46.72
N HIS A 88 22.71 24.81 47.44
CA HIS A 88 23.27 26.03 48.03
C HIS A 88 24.28 26.64 47.05
N GLY A 89 23.80 27.58 46.23
CA GLY A 89 24.60 28.51 45.45
C GLY A 89 23.89 29.86 45.45
N ASP A 90 24.54 30.86 46.03
CA ASP A 90 24.02 32.22 46.21
C ASP A 90 23.92 32.94 44.85
N ASP A 91 22.77 32.84 44.18
CA ASP A 91 22.40 33.65 43.02
C ASP A 91 21.17 34.52 43.38
N PRO A 92 21.25 35.86 43.30
CA PRO A 92 20.17 36.76 43.72
C PRO A 92 18.88 36.63 42.90
N ASN A 93 18.94 36.06 41.69
CA ASN A 93 17.77 35.75 40.87
C ASN A 93 16.99 34.52 41.38
N LEU A 94 17.64 33.63 42.15
CA LEU A 94 17.03 32.46 42.75
C LEU A 94 16.21 32.83 44.00
N GLU A 95 16.59 33.90 44.70
CA GLU A 95 15.88 34.40 45.88
C GLU A 95 14.54 35.05 45.52
N ASP A 96 14.47 35.82 44.44
CA ASP A 96 13.20 36.36 43.93
C ASP A 96 12.26 35.24 43.46
N LEU A 97 12.80 34.20 42.81
CA LEU A 97 12.01 33.04 42.39
C LEU A 97 11.54 32.22 43.60
N ARG A 98 12.38 32.06 44.64
CA ARG A 98 12.00 31.45 45.93
C ARG A 98 10.93 32.24 46.65
N GLN A 99 11.01 33.57 46.67
CA GLN A 99 9.98 34.42 47.27
C GLN A 99 8.65 34.34 46.50
N GLN A 100 8.70 34.27 45.17
CA GLN A 100 7.52 34.02 44.34
C GLN A 100 6.92 32.64 44.56
N LEU A 101 7.77 31.61 44.70
CA LEU A 101 7.34 30.24 44.96
C LEU A 101 6.72 30.11 46.36
N LEU A 102 7.31 30.75 47.37
CA LEU A 102 6.77 30.81 48.73
C LEU A 102 5.46 31.62 48.80
N HIS A 103 5.31 32.67 47.98
CA HIS A 103 4.05 33.40 47.83
C HIS A 103 2.97 32.50 47.20
N CYS A 104 3.32 31.74 46.15
CA CYS A 104 2.42 30.77 45.53
C CYS A 104 2.03 29.65 46.50
N GLU A 105 2.96 29.12 47.30
CA GLU A 105 2.69 28.10 48.33
C GLU A 105 1.73 28.63 49.40
N VAL A 106 1.98 29.83 49.93
CA VAL A 106 1.08 30.47 50.91
C VAL A 106 -0.30 30.73 50.29
N GLN A 107 -0.37 31.07 49.01
CA GLN A 107 -1.64 31.24 48.31
C GLN A 107 -2.38 29.91 48.14
N VAL A 108 -1.68 28.81 47.84
CA VAL A 108 -2.26 27.47 47.77
C VAL A 108 -2.78 27.04 49.15
N ASP A 109 -2.04 27.30 50.23
CA ASP A 109 -2.48 27.00 51.59
C ASP A 109 -3.71 27.82 52.01
N GLN A 110 -3.76 29.10 51.61
CA GLN A 110 -4.93 29.93 51.83
C GLN A 110 -6.15 29.40 51.06
N LEU A 111 -5.99 29.07 49.77
CA LEU A 111 -7.08 28.52 48.96
C LEU A 111 -7.55 27.16 49.47
N THR A 112 -6.65 26.28 49.91
CA THR A 112 -7.04 24.99 50.48
C THR A 112 -7.74 25.14 51.83
N SER A 113 -7.35 26.13 52.65
CA SER A 113 -8.04 26.44 53.90
C SER A 113 -9.46 27.00 53.68
N GLN A 114 -9.63 27.87 52.67
CA GLN A 114 -10.92 28.41 52.25
C GLN A 114 -11.83 27.32 51.65
N LEU A 115 -11.25 26.41 50.86
CA LEU A 115 -11.98 25.26 50.33
C LEU A 115 -12.49 24.39 51.48
N LYS A 116 -11.64 24.08 52.47
CA LYS A 116 -12.04 23.33 53.68
C LYS A 116 -13.11 24.03 54.52
N SER A 117 -13.11 25.36 54.63
CA SER A 117 -14.19 26.07 55.34
C SER A 117 -15.50 26.03 54.55
N SER A 118 -15.45 26.24 53.23
CA SER A 118 -16.62 26.17 52.36
C SER A 118 -17.25 24.77 52.34
N GLU A 119 -16.43 23.70 52.37
CA GLU A 119 -16.91 22.32 52.47
C GLU A 119 -17.68 22.07 53.78
N LYS A 120 -17.20 22.63 54.90
CA LYS A 120 -17.90 22.50 56.20
C LYS A 120 -19.24 23.22 56.19
N GLU A 121 -19.30 24.41 55.60
CA GLU A 121 -20.54 25.17 55.44
C GLU A 121 -21.53 24.40 54.56
N LEU A 122 -21.10 23.85 53.43
CA LEU A 122 -21.93 23.01 52.56
C LEU A 122 -22.46 21.76 53.27
N VAL A 123 -21.69 21.14 54.17
CA VAL A 123 -22.16 19.99 54.98
C VAL A 123 -23.24 20.42 55.97
N ILE A 124 -23.13 21.62 56.56
CA ILE A 124 -24.15 22.16 57.47
C ILE A 124 -25.43 22.47 56.69
N GLU A 125 -25.31 23.15 55.55
CA GLU A 125 -26.45 23.44 54.66
C GLU A 125 -27.13 22.16 54.19
N ARG A 126 -26.36 21.13 53.78
CA ARG A 126 -26.94 19.82 53.43
C ARG A 126 -27.78 19.23 54.56
N ARG A 127 -27.27 19.23 55.80
CA ARG A 127 -28.03 18.76 56.96
C ARG A 127 -29.29 19.57 57.22
N GLU A 128 -29.26 20.88 56.95
CA GLU A 128 -30.45 21.74 57.08
C GLU A 128 -31.46 21.45 55.96
N THR A 129 -31.01 21.25 54.72
CA THR A 129 -31.88 20.85 53.61
C THR A 129 -32.54 19.50 53.87
N GLU A 130 -31.83 18.52 54.43
CA GLU A 130 -32.39 17.23 54.83
C GLU A 130 -33.49 17.38 55.90
N LYS A 131 -33.27 18.24 56.90
CA LYS A 131 -34.30 18.56 57.91
C LYS A 131 -35.52 19.22 57.28
N LEU A 132 -35.34 20.14 56.34
CA LEU A 132 -36.46 20.77 55.63
C LEU A 132 -37.21 19.76 54.76
N MET A 133 -36.50 18.87 54.06
CA MET A 133 -37.09 17.80 53.25
C MET A 133 -37.94 16.85 54.10
N SER A 134 -37.45 16.41 55.26
CA SER A 134 -38.24 15.58 56.17
C SER A 134 -39.48 16.29 56.70
N LYS A 135 -39.40 17.60 56.97
CA LYS A 135 -40.56 18.41 57.38
C LYS A 135 -41.58 18.55 56.25
N ILE A 136 -41.14 18.75 55.01
CA ILE A 136 -42.01 18.76 53.82
C ILE A 136 -42.73 17.42 53.69
N ALA A 137 -42.02 16.30 53.81
CA ALA A 137 -42.62 14.97 53.70
C ALA A 137 -43.70 14.70 54.78
N ILE A 138 -43.55 15.23 55.99
CA ILE A 138 -44.57 15.14 57.04
C ILE A 138 -45.79 15.98 56.66
N LEU A 139 -45.58 17.25 56.28
CA LEU A 139 -46.67 18.15 55.87
C LEU A 139 -47.42 17.64 54.64
N GLU A 140 -46.75 16.97 53.70
CA GLU A 140 -47.37 16.34 52.54
C GLU A 140 -48.29 15.18 52.95
N ARG A 141 -47.91 14.37 53.94
CA ARG A 141 -48.78 13.31 54.48
C ARG A 141 -50.01 13.89 55.18
N GLU A 142 -49.83 14.89 56.03
CA GLU A 142 -50.94 15.58 56.69
C GLU A 142 -51.90 16.20 55.67
N ASN A 143 -51.37 16.80 54.60
CA ASN A 143 -52.18 17.38 53.52
C ASN A 143 -52.96 16.30 52.75
N LEU A 144 -52.37 15.12 52.53
CA LEU A 144 -53.07 13.98 51.95
C LEU A 144 -54.20 13.45 52.86
N GLU A 145 -53.97 13.40 54.16
CA GLU A 145 -54.98 12.99 55.15
C GLU A 145 -56.15 13.99 55.19
N LEU A 146 -55.85 15.29 55.31
CA LEU A 146 -56.87 16.35 55.27
C LEU A 146 -57.67 16.34 53.95
N LYS A 147 -57.02 16.07 52.81
CA LYS A 147 -57.72 15.93 51.52
C LYS A 147 -58.70 14.75 51.52
N ARG A 148 -58.33 13.62 52.13
CA ARG A 148 -59.22 12.44 52.26
C ARG A 148 -60.41 12.74 53.20
N GLU A 149 -60.17 13.46 54.28
CA GLU A 149 -61.25 13.91 55.18
C GLU A 149 -62.23 14.84 54.44
N ILE A 150 -61.72 15.80 53.66
CA ILE A 150 -62.56 16.70 52.85
C ILE A 150 -63.40 15.92 51.83
N THR A 151 -62.85 14.88 51.19
CA THR A 151 -63.64 14.05 50.26
C THR A 151 -64.73 13.26 50.97
N SER A 152 -64.44 12.68 52.14
CA SER A 152 -65.43 11.96 52.95
C SER A 152 -66.60 12.86 53.36
N VAL A 153 -66.32 14.07 53.85
CA VAL A 153 -67.36 15.03 54.25
C VAL A 153 -68.18 15.51 53.06
N ARG A 154 -67.57 15.66 51.88
CA ARG A 154 -68.30 16.00 50.65
C ARG A 154 -69.24 14.87 50.21
N GLU A 155 -68.81 13.62 50.32
CA GLU A 155 -69.64 12.47 50.00
C GLU A 155 -70.86 12.41 50.93
N GLU A 156 -70.67 12.55 52.24
CA GLU A 156 -71.76 12.63 53.22
C GLU A 156 -72.73 13.80 52.93
N ALA A 157 -72.20 14.99 52.59
CA ALA A 157 -73.04 16.14 52.22
C ALA A 157 -73.82 15.90 50.93
N SER A 158 -73.23 15.18 49.96
CA SER A 158 -73.89 14.82 48.70
C SER A 158 -75.01 13.80 48.90
N GLU A 159 -74.81 12.83 49.79
CA GLU A 159 -75.84 11.85 50.16
C GLU A 159 -77.03 12.52 50.86
N HIS A 160 -76.76 13.46 51.77
CA HIS A 160 -77.81 14.27 52.39
C HIS A 160 -78.56 15.14 51.38
N SER A 161 -77.87 15.70 50.38
CA SER A 161 -78.51 16.46 49.31
C SER A 161 -79.38 15.57 48.42
N ALA A 162 -78.91 14.39 48.02
CA ALA A 162 -79.65 13.44 47.19
C ALA A 162 -80.94 12.96 47.89
N LEU A 163 -80.89 12.73 49.21
CA LEU A 163 -82.08 12.39 50.01
C LEU A 163 -83.07 13.56 50.11
N SER A 164 -82.59 14.81 50.07
CA SER A 164 -83.44 16.01 50.08
C SER A 164 -84.07 16.30 48.72
N GLU A 165 -83.36 16.06 47.62
CA GLU A 165 -83.88 16.18 46.25
C GLU A 165 -84.95 15.12 45.96
N ALA A 166 -84.75 13.88 46.41
CA ALA A 166 -85.75 12.80 46.31
C ALA A 166 -87.08 13.14 47.02
N ALA A 167 -87.09 14.06 47.98
CA ALA A 167 -88.29 14.48 48.70
C ALA A 167 -89.08 15.64 48.02
N HIS A 168 -88.58 16.21 46.91
CA HIS A 168 -89.17 17.41 46.29
C HIS A 168 -89.36 17.38 44.77
N GLU A 169 -89.26 16.23 44.11
CA GLU A 169 -89.41 16.17 42.65
C GLU A 169 -90.88 16.18 42.19
N SER A 170 -91.23 17.22 41.43
CA SER A 170 -92.43 17.23 40.57
C SER A 170 -92.12 16.46 39.28
N GLU A 171 -93.07 15.70 38.76
CA GLU A 171 -92.91 14.85 37.56
C GLU A 171 -92.33 15.61 36.34
N VAL A 172 -92.64 16.91 36.19
CA VAL A 172 -92.14 17.80 35.12
C VAL A 172 -90.65 18.17 35.26
N THR A 173 -90.09 18.17 36.48
CA THR A 173 -88.65 18.35 36.67
C THR A 173 -87.91 17.06 36.36
N LEU A 174 -88.52 15.90 36.65
CA LEU A 174 -87.95 14.57 36.43
C LEU A 174 -87.78 14.28 34.93
N GLU A 175 -88.78 14.61 34.09
CA GLU A 175 -88.67 14.46 32.61
C GLU A 175 -87.55 15.33 32.01
N LYS A 176 -87.45 16.60 32.40
CA LYS A 176 -86.36 17.49 31.96
C LYS A 176 -84.99 17.02 32.44
N HIS A 177 -84.93 16.47 33.66
CA HIS A 177 -83.70 15.84 34.17
C HIS A 177 -83.33 14.59 33.36
N GLN A 178 -84.30 13.74 32.98
CA GLN A 178 -84.04 12.58 32.12
C GLN A 178 -83.55 12.97 30.71
N GLU A 179 -84.13 14.01 30.09
CA GLU A 179 -83.65 14.55 28.82
C GLU A 179 -82.23 15.11 28.92
N LEU A 180 -81.90 15.81 30.01
CA LEU A 180 -80.53 16.27 30.27
C LEU A 180 -79.57 15.11 30.49
N ILE A 181 -79.96 14.07 31.23
CA ILE A 181 -79.15 12.86 31.47
C ILE A 181 -78.89 12.11 30.16
N THR A 182 -79.90 11.97 29.30
CA THR A 182 -79.73 11.31 28.00
C THR A 182 -78.86 12.15 27.05
N SER A 183 -79.01 13.47 27.02
CA SER A 183 -78.13 14.38 26.27
C SER A 183 -76.70 14.35 26.79
N LEU A 184 -76.50 14.35 28.11
CA LEU A 184 -75.19 14.17 28.74
C LEU A 184 -74.59 12.79 28.41
N GLY A 185 -75.40 11.73 28.43
CA GLY A 185 -74.97 10.40 28.03
C GLY A 185 -74.51 10.32 26.57
N GLN A 186 -75.20 11.00 25.66
CA GLN A 186 -74.80 11.12 24.25
C GLN A 186 -73.51 11.94 24.09
N LYS A 187 -73.39 13.09 24.78
CA LYS A 187 -72.17 13.90 24.78
C LYS A 187 -70.98 13.15 25.38
N ASN A 188 -71.19 12.39 26.45
CA ASN A 188 -70.15 11.56 27.06
C ASN A 188 -69.70 10.44 26.11
N LYS A 189 -70.64 9.80 25.39
CA LYS A 189 -70.27 8.84 24.33
C LYS A 189 -69.46 9.51 23.21
N HIS A 190 -69.84 10.71 22.81
CA HIS A 190 -69.08 11.46 21.81
C HIS A 190 -67.69 11.86 22.32
N ILE A 191 -67.56 12.30 23.58
CA ILE A 191 -66.27 12.58 24.21
C ILE A 191 -65.40 11.31 24.23
N THR A 192 -65.96 10.16 24.60
CA THR A 192 -65.19 8.90 24.58
C THR A 192 -64.74 8.51 23.18
N GLN A 193 -65.55 8.78 22.14
CA GLN A 193 -65.16 8.57 20.74
C GLN A 193 -64.03 9.52 20.33
N LEU A 194 -64.14 10.80 20.67
CA LEU A 194 -63.09 11.78 20.39
C LEU A 194 -61.78 11.44 21.11
N LEU A 195 -61.85 10.93 22.35
CA LEU A 195 -60.68 10.46 23.07
C LEU A 195 -60.06 9.23 22.40
N SER A 196 -60.88 8.25 21.96
CA SER A 196 -60.34 7.09 21.22
C SER A 196 -59.72 7.51 19.89
N ASP A 197 -60.31 8.48 19.19
CA ASP A 197 -59.76 8.99 17.92
C ASP A 197 -58.44 9.73 18.16
N ILE A 198 -58.34 10.52 19.24
CA ILE A 198 -57.08 11.16 19.66
C ILE A 198 -56.02 10.09 19.97
N GLU A 199 -56.36 9.04 20.73
CA GLU A 199 -55.43 7.95 21.04
C GLU A 199 -54.93 7.23 19.78
N VAL A 200 -55.78 7.01 18.78
CA VAL A 200 -55.39 6.42 17.49
C VAL A 200 -54.42 7.35 16.75
N VAL A 201 -54.76 8.64 16.65
CA VAL A 201 -53.90 9.65 15.99
C VAL A 201 -52.56 9.82 16.73
N GLU A 202 -52.54 9.70 18.05
CA GLU A 202 -51.31 9.74 18.85
C GLU A 202 -50.43 8.52 18.57
N LYS A 203 -51.02 7.31 18.49
CA LYS A 203 -50.30 6.09 18.09
C LYS A 203 -49.74 6.19 16.67
N GLU A 204 -50.52 6.70 15.73
CA GLU A 204 -50.05 6.93 14.36
C GLU A 204 -48.91 7.95 14.32
N ASN A 205 -49.00 9.04 15.09
CA ASN A 205 -47.89 10.01 15.21
C ASN A 205 -46.64 9.40 15.84
N LEU A 206 -46.76 8.50 16.82
CA LEU A 206 -45.61 7.78 17.38
C LEU A 206 -44.94 6.91 16.32
N ILE A 207 -45.72 6.12 15.57
CA ILE A 207 -45.20 5.28 14.48
C ILE A 207 -44.54 6.14 13.40
N LEU A 208 -45.14 7.27 13.03
CA LEU A 208 -44.56 8.19 12.06
C LEU A 208 -43.25 8.80 12.55
N ARG A 209 -43.13 9.15 13.84
CA ARG A 209 -41.89 9.64 14.45
C ARG A 209 -40.81 8.55 14.47
N GLU A 210 -41.17 7.31 14.78
CA GLU A 210 -40.24 6.17 14.72
C GLU A 210 -39.75 5.94 13.29
N LYS A 211 -40.66 5.91 12.30
CA LYS A 211 -40.28 5.82 10.88
C LYS A 211 -39.37 6.97 10.47
N LEU A 212 -39.67 8.20 10.87
CA LEU A 212 -38.84 9.36 10.58
C LEU A 212 -37.45 9.23 11.21
N ALA A 213 -37.36 8.74 12.45
CA ALA A 213 -36.09 8.46 13.12
C ALA A 213 -35.28 7.36 12.41
N THR A 214 -35.93 6.28 11.94
CA THR A 214 -35.26 5.24 11.16
C THR A 214 -34.69 5.78 9.85
N VAL A 215 -35.48 6.55 9.09
CA VAL A 215 -35.01 7.17 7.85
C VAL A 215 -33.89 8.17 8.09
N GLN A 216 -33.95 8.95 9.18
CA GLN A 216 -32.85 9.83 9.58
C GLN A 216 -31.56 9.05 9.91
N SER A 217 -31.69 7.93 10.63
CA SER A 217 -30.55 7.07 10.93
C SER A 217 -29.95 6.46 9.66
N GLU A 218 -30.79 5.92 8.77
CA GLU A 218 -30.35 5.36 7.49
C GLU A 218 -29.66 6.42 6.62
N LEU A 219 -30.21 7.63 6.55
CA LEU A 219 -29.60 8.73 5.81
C LEU A 219 -28.28 9.19 6.44
N SER A 220 -28.17 9.18 7.77
CA SER A 220 -26.90 9.47 8.45
C SER A 220 -25.83 8.41 8.15
N VAL A 221 -26.21 7.13 8.13
CA VAL A 221 -25.32 6.01 7.78
C VAL A 221 -24.88 6.12 6.33
N ALA A 222 -25.81 6.39 5.40
CA ALA A 222 -25.49 6.59 3.99
C ALA A 222 -24.56 7.80 3.77
N THR A 223 -24.78 8.89 4.52
CA THR A 223 -23.92 10.07 4.48
C THR A 223 -22.51 9.76 5.00
N ASN A 224 -22.39 9.04 6.11
CA ASN A 224 -21.10 8.59 6.64
C ASN A 224 -20.38 7.68 5.64
N HIS A 225 -21.09 6.75 5.02
CA HIS A 225 -20.50 5.88 3.99
C HIS A 225 -20.02 6.67 2.77
N LEU A 226 -20.75 7.71 2.34
CA LEU A 226 -20.29 8.61 1.28
C LEU A 226 -19.03 9.39 1.68
N ILE A 227 -18.92 9.81 2.94
CA ILE A 227 -17.71 10.47 3.47
C ILE A 227 -16.53 9.50 3.48
N GLU A 228 -16.74 8.26 3.94
CA GLU A 228 -15.72 7.20 3.93
C GLU A 228 -15.24 6.91 2.50
N LEU A 229 -16.16 6.65 1.57
CA LEU A 229 -15.82 6.41 0.16
C LEU A 229 -15.12 7.62 -0.47
N SER A 230 -15.49 8.84 -0.09
CA SER A 230 -14.79 10.05 -0.55
C SER A 230 -13.36 10.12 -0.01
N GLY A 231 -13.13 9.72 1.25
CA GLY A 231 -11.80 9.61 1.85
C GLY A 231 -10.95 8.50 1.23
N GLU A 232 -11.54 7.35 0.90
CA GLU A 232 -10.86 6.28 0.17
C GLU A 232 -10.49 6.75 -1.25
N LEU A 233 -11.39 7.46 -1.94
CA LEU A 233 -11.13 8.00 -3.27
C LEU A 233 -9.98 9.02 -3.25
N THR A 234 -9.93 9.92 -2.26
CA THR A 234 -8.80 10.86 -2.13
C THR A 234 -7.50 10.13 -1.79
N SER A 235 -7.52 9.14 -0.91
CA SER A 235 -6.35 8.32 -0.58
C SER A 235 -5.80 7.58 -1.81
N VAL A 236 -6.67 6.93 -2.58
CA VAL A 236 -6.28 6.27 -3.83
C VAL A 236 -5.74 7.28 -4.84
N LYS A 237 -6.35 8.45 -4.95
CA LYS A 237 -5.88 9.52 -5.82
C LYS A 237 -4.47 9.99 -5.45
N CYS A 238 -4.18 10.21 -4.17
CA CYS A 238 -2.83 10.54 -3.71
C CYS A 238 -1.84 9.41 -4.01
N SER A 239 -2.21 8.16 -3.77
CA SER A 239 -1.36 7.02 -4.11
C SER A 239 -1.07 6.90 -5.60
N CYS A 240 -2.07 7.15 -6.47
CA CYS A 240 -1.86 7.21 -7.92
C CYS A 240 -0.88 8.32 -8.31
N GLN A 241 -1.02 9.52 -7.74
CA GLN A 241 -0.09 10.64 -7.99
C GLN A 241 1.35 10.29 -7.56
N GLU A 242 1.53 9.69 -6.39
CA GLU A 242 2.86 9.23 -5.95
C GLU A 242 3.47 8.18 -6.89
N LYS A 243 2.65 7.29 -7.45
CA LYS A 243 3.10 6.26 -8.41
C LYS A 243 3.41 6.87 -9.77
N GLU A 244 2.64 7.87 -10.21
CA GLU A 244 2.92 8.64 -11.43
C GLU A 244 4.24 9.40 -11.31
N GLU A 245 4.51 10.07 -10.18
CA GLU A 245 5.79 10.72 -9.92
C GLU A 245 6.96 9.73 -9.93
N LYS A 246 6.79 8.55 -9.31
CA LYS A 246 7.79 7.47 -9.34
C LYS A 246 8.03 6.95 -10.76
N LEU A 247 6.99 6.81 -11.58
CA LEU A 247 7.12 6.42 -12.98
C LEU A 247 7.90 7.47 -13.78
N VAL A 248 7.56 8.75 -13.64
CA VAL A 248 8.28 9.85 -14.30
C VAL A 248 9.76 9.86 -13.89
N ASN A 249 10.07 9.67 -12.61
CA ASN A 249 11.45 9.60 -12.13
C ASN A 249 12.22 8.40 -12.74
N LEU A 250 11.58 7.23 -12.81
CA LEU A 250 12.19 6.04 -13.44
C LEU A 250 12.36 6.22 -14.95
N GLU A 251 11.44 6.89 -15.63
CA GLU A 251 11.55 7.23 -17.05
C GLU A 251 12.72 8.19 -17.31
N GLN A 252 12.90 9.21 -16.46
CA GLN A 252 14.04 10.12 -16.53
C GLN A 252 15.37 9.39 -16.27
N GLN A 253 15.42 8.50 -15.28
CA GLN A 253 16.62 7.68 -15.02
C GLN A 253 16.94 6.74 -16.19
N ASN A 254 15.94 6.08 -16.76
CA ASN A 254 16.11 5.23 -17.94
C ASN A 254 16.60 6.03 -19.15
N LEU A 255 16.07 7.24 -19.36
CA LEU A 255 16.55 8.13 -20.41
C LEU A 255 18.02 8.53 -20.16
N GLY A 256 18.39 8.86 -18.92
CA GLY A 256 19.76 9.16 -18.52
C GLY A 256 20.72 7.99 -18.78
N LEU A 257 20.36 6.78 -18.36
CA LEU A 257 21.15 5.57 -18.62
C LEU A 257 21.26 5.26 -20.11
N LYS A 258 20.17 5.43 -20.87
CA LYS A 258 20.18 5.26 -22.32
C LYS A 258 21.13 6.26 -23.01
N ASN A 259 21.15 7.51 -22.57
CA ASN A 259 22.09 8.52 -23.07
C ASN A 259 23.54 8.14 -22.74
N GLN A 260 23.81 7.67 -21.52
CA GLN A 260 25.15 7.18 -21.14
C GLN A 260 25.60 6.00 -22.00
N VAL A 261 24.71 5.03 -22.25
CA VAL A 261 25.00 3.90 -23.14
C VAL A 261 25.28 4.38 -24.56
N GLN A 262 24.48 5.32 -25.09
CA GLN A 262 24.71 5.90 -26.41
C GLN A 262 26.06 6.62 -26.50
N GLU A 263 26.45 7.37 -25.47
CA GLU A 263 27.74 8.04 -25.41
C GLU A 263 28.90 7.04 -25.37
N MET A 264 28.80 6.00 -24.55
CA MET A 264 29.81 4.93 -24.48
C MET A 264 29.93 4.18 -25.82
N VAL A 265 28.82 3.93 -26.50
CA VAL A 265 28.82 3.34 -27.85
C VAL A 265 29.48 4.27 -28.86
N ALA A 266 29.21 5.58 -28.82
CA ALA A 266 29.86 6.55 -29.69
C ALA A 266 31.38 6.63 -29.44
N GLN A 267 31.81 6.61 -28.17
CA GLN A 267 33.22 6.56 -27.80
C GLN A 267 33.90 5.27 -28.29
N LYS A 268 33.21 4.11 -28.18
CA LYS A 268 33.69 2.85 -28.72
C LYS A 268 33.86 2.93 -30.25
N MET A 269 32.86 3.42 -30.98
CA MET A 269 32.94 3.57 -32.43
C MET A 269 34.09 4.49 -32.86
N LEU A 270 34.36 5.56 -32.11
CA LEU A 270 35.51 6.42 -32.36
C LEU A 270 36.84 5.66 -32.16
N ARG A 271 36.95 4.86 -31.09
CA ARG A 271 38.15 4.03 -30.81
C ARG A 271 38.35 2.96 -31.89
N ASP A 272 37.28 2.30 -32.31
CA ASP A 272 37.31 1.30 -33.39
C ASP A 272 37.78 1.95 -34.71
N SER A 273 37.25 3.13 -35.06
CA SER A 273 37.70 3.89 -36.23
C SER A 273 39.18 4.30 -36.14
N GLN A 274 39.69 4.64 -34.95
CA GLN A 274 41.11 4.93 -34.74
C GLN A 274 41.97 3.67 -34.91
N LEU A 275 41.51 2.51 -34.44
CA LEU A 275 42.18 1.24 -34.63
C LEU A 275 42.23 0.82 -36.10
N ASP A 276 41.16 1.09 -36.86
CA ASP A 276 41.13 0.85 -38.31
C ASP A 276 42.16 1.73 -39.04
N GLU A 277 42.24 3.02 -38.69
CA GLU A 277 43.25 3.93 -39.23
C GLU A 277 44.69 3.48 -38.90
N PHE A 278 44.93 3.03 -37.66
CA PHE A 278 46.22 2.45 -37.27
C PHE A 278 46.52 1.18 -38.07
N THR A 279 45.54 0.30 -38.25
CA THR A 279 45.70 -0.93 -39.02
C THR A 279 46.05 -0.62 -40.47
N GLU A 280 45.37 0.35 -41.10
CA GLU A 280 45.69 0.80 -42.45
C GLU A 280 47.11 1.39 -42.55
N SER A 281 47.53 2.18 -41.56
CA SER A 281 48.90 2.74 -41.50
C SER A 281 49.97 1.63 -41.40
N ILE A 282 49.71 0.59 -40.61
CA ILE A 282 50.60 -0.57 -40.45
C ILE A 282 50.64 -1.38 -41.76
N ASP A 283 49.50 -1.63 -42.39
CA ASP A 283 49.43 -2.33 -43.68
C ASP A 283 50.19 -1.58 -44.77
N ASN A 284 50.08 -0.26 -44.81
CA ASN A 284 50.85 0.56 -45.73
C ASN A 284 52.36 0.44 -45.47
N ARG A 285 52.78 0.43 -44.20
CA ARG A 285 54.19 0.22 -43.85
C ARG A 285 54.69 -1.18 -44.19
N ILE A 286 53.84 -2.20 -44.02
CA ILE A 286 54.13 -3.59 -44.44
C ILE A 286 54.28 -3.66 -45.96
N LYS A 287 53.42 -3.00 -46.73
CA LYS A 287 53.53 -2.93 -48.20
C LYS A 287 54.85 -2.26 -48.62
N GLU A 288 55.24 -1.16 -47.97
CA GLU A 288 56.52 -0.50 -48.22
C GLU A 288 57.71 -1.44 -47.95
N TRP A 289 57.71 -2.16 -46.82
CA TRP A 289 58.78 -3.10 -46.48
C TRP A 289 58.83 -4.30 -47.43
N LYS A 290 57.68 -4.84 -47.84
CA LYS A 290 57.60 -5.87 -48.88
C LYS A 290 58.21 -5.37 -50.19
N GLY A 291 57.88 -4.15 -50.61
CA GLY A 291 58.47 -3.55 -51.81
C GLY A 291 59.99 -3.30 -51.70
N ILE A 292 60.51 -3.00 -50.51
CA ILE A 292 61.97 -2.91 -50.28
C ILE A 292 62.62 -4.29 -50.36
N LEU A 293 61.99 -5.31 -49.75
CA LEU A 293 62.44 -6.70 -49.82
C LEU A 293 62.51 -7.18 -51.27
N GLU A 294 61.44 -7.00 -52.05
CA GLU A 294 61.40 -7.36 -53.47
C GLU A 294 62.52 -6.70 -54.28
N LYS A 295 62.78 -5.40 -54.05
CA LYS A 295 63.90 -4.69 -54.69
C LYS A 295 65.25 -5.27 -54.31
N LYS A 296 65.42 -5.66 -53.04
CA LYS A 296 66.67 -6.25 -52.54
C LYS A 296 66.87 -7.68 -53.06
N ASP A 297 65.80 -8.46 -53.16
CA ASP A 297 65.83 -9.79 -53.77
C ASP A 297 66.19 -9.71 -55.26
N ALA A 298 65.65 -8.74 -56.00
CA ALA A 298 66.03 -8.49 -57.39
C ALA A 298 67.51 -8.08 -57.53
N GLU A 299 68.03 -7.24 -56.62
CA GLU A 299 69.45 -6.86 -56.57
C GLU A 299 70.34 -8.08 -56.27
N ILE A 300 69.92 -8.95 -55.34
CA ILE A 300 70.63 -10.20 -55.03
C ILE A 300 70.63 -11.12 -56.25
N GLU A 301 69.51 -11.27 -56.96
CA GLU A 301 69.40 -12.07 -58.17
C GLU A 301 70.32 -11.54 -59.27
N GLU A 302 70.36 -10.21 -59.49
CA GLU A 302 71.28 -9.58 -60.45
C GLU A 302 72.75 -9.82 -60.06
N LEU A 303 73.10 -9.70 -58.79
CA LEU A 303 74.44 -9.99 -58.28
C LEU A 303 74.79 -11.47 -58.43
N GLN A 304 73.86 -12.39 -58.19
CA GLN A 304 74.04 -13.82 -58.42
C GLN A 304 74.30 -14.12 -59.90
N ILE A 305 73.52 -13.53 -60.82
CA ILE A 305 73.73 -13.66 -62.27
C ILE A 305 75.14 -13.17 -62.64
N ARG A 306 75.53 -11.97 -62.21
CA ARG A 306 76.89 -11.44 -62.47
C ARG A 306 77.98 -12.35 -61.92
N LEU A 307 77.78 -12.95 -60.75
CA LEU A 307 78.74 -13.87 -60.14
C LEU A 307 78.85 -15.18 -60.94
N THR A 308 77.74 -15.72 -61.44
CA THR A 308 77.74 -16.89 -62.35
C THR A 308 78.38 -16.57 -63.70
N GLU A 309 78.18 -15.37 -64.25
CA GLU A 309 78.86 -14.92 -65.47
C GLU A 309 80.38 -14.81 -65.28
N ILE A 310 80.83 -14.22 -64.17
CA ILE A 310 82.27 -14.12 -63.87
C ILE A 310 82.85 -15.52 -63.63
N SER A 311 82.13 -16.38 -62.89
CA SER A 311 82.53 -17.77 -62.64
C SER A 311 82.66 -18.57 -63.94
N SER A 312 81.70 -18.44 -64.87
CA SER A 312 81.75 -19.11 -66.18
C SER A 312 82.83 -18.53 -67.12
N LYS A 313 83.03 -17.21 -67.12
CA LYS A 313 84.15 -16.56 -67.85
C LYS A 313 85.50 -17.03 -67.31
N THR A 314 85.62 -17.20 -65.99
CA THR A 314 86.83 -17.71 -65.34
C THR A 314 87.03 -19.19 -65.68
N ALA A 315 85.99 -20.02 -65.62
CA ALA A 315 86.02 -21.44 -66.01
C ALA A 315 86.46 -21.65 -67.47
N ASN A 316 86.05 -20.78 -68.40
CA ASN A 316 86.45 -20.84 -69.81
C ASN A 316 87.88 -20.34 -70.08
N SER A 317 88.49 -19.60 -69.16
CA SER A 317 89.86 -19.11 -69.28
C SER A 317 90.93 -20.12 -68.83
N TYR A 318 90.56 -21.26 -68.23
CA TYR A 318 91.53 -22.27 -67.74
C TYR A 318 92.09 -23.20 -68.83
N ASN A 319 91.67 -23.06 -70.09
CA ASN A 319 92.10 -23.96 -71.17
C ASN A 319 93.30 -23.48 -72.00
N VAL A 320 93.92 -22.34 -71.66
CA VAL A 320 95.20 -21.93 -72.26
C VAL A 320 96.11 -21.39 -71.16
N VAL A 321 96.85 -22.27 -70.51
CA VAL A 321 97.93 -21.86 -69.60
C VAL A 321 99.24 -21.99 -70.36
N GLU A 322 99.70 -20.86 -70.90
CA GLU A 322 101.06 -20.71 -71.40
C GLU A 322 102.07 -20.92 -70.26
N PRO A 323 103.26 -21.47 -70.54
CA PRO A 323 104.27 -21.82 -69.53
C PRO A 323 104.70 -20.67 -68.61
N ASN A 324 104.50 -19.40 -69.02
CA ASN A 324 104.75 -18.23 -68.17
C ASN A 324 103.73 -18.07 -67.03
N GLN A 325 102.48 -18.52 -67.20
CA GLN A 325 101.51 -18.54 -66.10
C GLN A 325 101.83 -19.62 -65.08
N ILE A 326 102.47 -20.73 -65.45
CA ILE A 326 102.94 -21.73 -64.48
C ILE A 326 104.05 -21.12 -63.60
N ILE A 327 104.93 -20.29 -64.16
CA ILE A 327 105.98 -19.59 -63.41
C ILE A 327 105.37 -18.55 -62.46
N VAL A 328 104.42 -17.73 -62.92
CA VAL A 328 103.71 -16.78 -62.05
C VAL A 328 102.87 -17.52 -60.99
N LEU A 329 102.21 -18.61 -61.34
CA LEU A 329 101.41 -19.42 -60.40
C LEU A 329 102.29 -20.11 -59.37
N SER A 330 103.44 -20.65 -59.74
CA SER A 330 104.42 -21.21 -58.80
C SER A 330 105.06 -20.14 -57.91
N GLU A 331 105.28 -18.92 -58.42
CA GLU A 331 105.77 -17.81 -57.61
C GLU A 331 104.68 -17.25 -56.67
N THR A 332 103.40 -17.23 -57.11
CA THR A 332 102.26 -16.88 -56.24
C THR A 332 101.94 -17.98 -55.23
N LEU A 333 102.10 -19.26 -55.60
CA LEU A 333 102.01 -20.39 -54.68
C LEU A 333 103.10 -20.30 -53.63
N ARG A 334 104.35 -20.00 -54.01
CA ARG A 334 105.42 -19.75 -53.07
C ARG A 334 105.12 -18.58 -52.13
N LYS A 335 104.60 -17.46 -52.65
CA LYS A 335 104.16 -16.32 -51.81
C LYS A 335 103.00 -16.69 -50.90
N ARG A 336 102.06 -17.53 -51.36
CA ARG A 336 100.95 -18.07 -50.56
C ARG A 336 101.47 -19.03 -49.50
N GLU A 337 102.48 -19.83 -49.80
CA GLU A 337 103.15 -20.74 -48.87
C GLU A 337 103.92 -19.95 -47.80
N ASP A 338 104.64 -18.89 -48.18
CA ASP A 338 105.26 -17.95 -47.23
C ASP A 338 104.21 -17.23 -46.36
N GLN A 339 103.06 -16.87 -46.94
CA GLN A 339 101.92 -16.32 -46.20
C GLN A 339 101.29 -17.36 -45.26
N ILE A 340 101.17 -18.61 -45.68
CA ILE A 340 100.69 -19.70 -44.83
C ILE A 340 101.69 -19.96 -43.71
N GLU A 341 102.99 -19.91 -43.98
CA GLU A 341 104.03 -20.09 -42.97
C GLU A 341 104.03 -18.93 -41.96
N THR A 342 103.83 -17.69 -42.41
CA THR A 342 103.68 -16.54 -41.52
C THR A 342 102.37 -16.57 -40.73
N LEU A 343 101.27 -16.99 -41.34
CA LEU A 343 99.99 -17.22 -40.64
C LEU A 343 100.10 -18.38 -39.66
N GLN A 344 100.83 -19.45 -39.97
CA GLN A 344 101.10 -20.55 -39.03
C GLN A 344 102.00 -20.08 -37.87
N LYS A 345 102.99 -19.22 -38.13
CA LYS A 345 103.79 -18.57 -37.08
C LYS A 345 102.94 -17.66 -36.22
N GLN A 346 102.04 -16.86 -36.82
CA GLN A 346 101.11 -16.01 -36.09
C GLN A 346 100.08 -16.82 -35.31
N LEU A 347 99.62 -17.96 -35.84
CA LEU A 347 98.64 -18.82 -35.18
C LEU A 347 99.30 -19.61 -34.04
N THR A 348 100.53 -20.08 -34.20
CA THR A 348 101.31 -20.69 -33.10
C THR A 348 101.69 -19.66 -32.03
N GLN A 349 101.96 -18.41 -32.42
CA GLN A 349 102.19 -17.31 -31.50
C GLN A 349 100.91 -16.87 -30.78
N ALA A 350 99.78 -16.72 -31.49
CA ALA A 350 98.48 -16.47 -30.88
C ALA A 350 98.04 -17.62 -29.98
N THR A 351 98.35 -18.88 -30.34
CA THR A 351 98.08 -20.04 -29.47
C THR A 351 98.97 -20.03 -28.23
N LYS A 352 100.24 -19.61 -28.36
CA LYS A 352 101.12 -19.37 -27.19
C LYS A 352 100.59 -18.24 -26.32
N GLU A 353 100.19 -17.11 -26.90
CA GLU A 353 99.62 -15.98 -26.18
C GLU A 353 98.27 -16.32 -25.53
N ILE A 354 97.42 -17.12 -26.18
CA ILE A 354 96.18 -17.67 -25.60
C ILE A 354 96.49 -18.62 -24.45
N ASN A 355 97.48 -19.50 -24.57
CA ASN A 355 97.90 -20.40 -23.49
C ASN A 355 98.55 -19.64 -22.33
N ASP A 356 99.35 -18.62 -22.61
CA ASP A 356 99.93 -17.72 -21.60
C ASP A 356 98.83 -16.89 -20.94
N SER A 357 97.82 -16.45 -21.69
CA SER A 357 96.61 -15.78 -21.18
C SER A 357 95.75 -16.73 -20.36
N ALA A 358 95.59 -17.99 -20.76
CA ALA A 358 94.89 -19.02 -20.00
C ALA A 358 95.64 -19.38 -18.71
N ALA A 359 96.97 -19.43 -18.74
CA ALA A 359 97.82 -19.59 -17.56
C ALA A 359 97.79 -18.35 -16.66
N LEU A 360 97.68 -17.14 -17.22
CA LEU A 360 97.46 -15.90 -16.47
C LEU A 360 96.06 -15.88 -15.85
N ILE A 361 95.03 -16.34 -16.57
CA ILE A 361 93.66 -16.49 -16.07
C ILE A 361 93.59 -17.57 -14.97
N GLU A 362 94.32 -18.68 -15.10
CA GLU A 362 94.45 -19.67 -14.03
C GLU A 362 95.18 -19.11 -12.82
N LYS A 363 96.29 -18.38 -13.02
CA LYS A 363 96.98 -17.68 -11.93
C LYS A 363 96.10 -16.62 -11.29
N LEU A 364 95.29 -15.89 -12.05
CA LEU A 364 94.30 -14.91 -11.55
C LEU A 364 93.09 -15.58 -10.89
N LYS A 365 92.73 -16.81 -11.28
CA LYS A 365 91.73 -17.64 -10.59
C LYS A 365 92.28 -18.22 -9.28
N GLN A 366 93.56 -18.56 -9.22
CA GLN A 366 94.24 -19.06 -8.02
C GLN A 366 94.67 -17.91 -7.08
N SER A 367 94.84 -16.69 -7.59
CA SER A 367 95.20 -15.48 -6.85
C SER A 367 94.05 -14.50 -6.62
N LYS A 368 92.80 -14.97 -6.65
CA LYS A 368 91.68 -14.22 -6.05
C LYS A 368 91.39 -14.76 -4.64
N PRO A 369 91.26 -13.86 -3.65
CA PRO A 369 91.04 -14.23 -2.27
C PRO A 369 89.65 -14.86 -2.08
N LYS A 370 89.57 -15.80 -1.13
CA LYS A 370 88.32 -16.30 -0.56
C LYS A 370 87.42 -15.11 -0.19
N GLY A 371 86.27 -15.01 -0.86
CA GLY A 371 85.20 -14.07 -0.57
C GLY A 371 83.93 -14.59 -1.22
N SER A 372 83.13 -15.28 -0.41
CA SER A 372 81.79 -15.78 -0.63
C SER A 372 81.41 -16.39 -2.00
N LYS A 373 81.39 -17.72 -2.03
CA LYS A 373 80.21 -18.40 -2.59
C LYS A 373 79.04 -18.09 -1.67
N ASP A 374 78.53 -16.88 -1.68
CA ASP A 374 77.15 -16.67 -1.29
C ASP A 374 76.38 -17.36 -2.40
N GLU A 375 75.88 -18.57 -2.11
CA GLU A 375 74.46 -18.68 -1.84
C GLU A 375 73.64 -17.57 -2.53
N VAL A 376 73.74 -17.46 -3.86
CA VAL A 376 72.68 -16.88 -4.70
C VAL A 376 71.57 -17.91 -4.71
N ASP A 377 71.06 -18.07 -3.50
CA ASP A 377 69.75 -18.45 -3.07
C ASP A 377 69.10 -19.53 -3.94
N LEU A 378 69.51 -20.78 -3.70
CA LEU A 378 68.58 -21.90 -3.87
C LEU A 378 67.23 -21.55 -3.21
N SER A 379 67.27 -20.80 -2.10
CA SER A 379 66.09 -20.26 -1.41
C SER A 379 65.25 -19.29 -2.25
N SER A 380 65.83 -18.47 -3.11
CA SER A 380 65.14 -17.46 -3.93
C SER A 380 64.65 -18.09 -5.22
N LEU A 381 65.40 -19.04 -5.77
CA LEU A 381 64.97 -19.84 -6.92
C LEU A 381 63.87 -20.84 -6.54
N THR A 382 63.89 -21.41 -5.33
CA THR A 382 62.76 -22.19 -4.80
C THR A 382 61.58 -21.31 -4.44
N LYS A 383 61.78 -20.11 -3.90
CA LYS A 383 60.70 -19.12 -3.71
C LYS A 383 60.08 -18.68 -5.04
N LEU A 384 60.87 -18.43 -6.09
CA LEU A 384 60.35 -18.08 -7.41
C LEU A 384 59.58 -19.25 -8.03
N LYS A 385 60.06 -20.49 -7.90
CA LYS A 385 59.33 -21.67 -8.36
C LYS A 385 58.04 -21.90 -7.57
N ALA A 386 58.06 -21.69 -6.25
CA ALA A 386 56.85 -21.77 -5.43
C ALA A 386 55.86 -20.66 -5.77
N GLN A 387 56.33 -19.43 -6.04
CA GLN A 387 55.49 -18.33 -6.49
C GLN A 387 54.91 -18.58 -7.88
N LEU A 388 55.67 -19.20 -8.79
CA LEU A 388 55.20 -19.62 -10.10
C LEU A 388 54.11 -20.70 -9.96
N GLN A 389 54.34 -21.72 -9.13
CA GLN A 389 53.35 -22.77 -8.85
C GLN A 389 52.08 -22.22 -8.21
N LEU A 390 52.20 -21.32 -7.23
CA LEU A 390 51.03 -20.66 -6.62
C LEU A 390 50.27 -19.78 -7.62
N ALA A 391 50.97 -19.14 -8.56
CA ALA A 391 50.33 -18.38 -9.63
C ALA A 391 49.64 -19.30 -10.64
N GLU A 392 50.25 -20.44 -10.99
CA GLU A 392 49.68 -21.48 -11.85
C GLU A 392 48.43 -22.11 -11.21
N ASP A 393 48.49 -22.48 -9.93
CA ASP A 393 47.35 -23.01 -9.17
C ASP A 393 46.23 -21.97 -9.06
N LYS A 394 46.57 -20.70 -8.86
CA LYS A 394 45.59 -19.61 -8.84
C LYS A 394 44.95 -19.39 -10.20
N ILE A 395 45.71 -19.49 -11.29
CA ILE A 395 45.18 -19.40 -12.65
C ILE A 395 44.25 -20.58 -12.92
N GLN A 396 44.62 -21.81 -12.51
CA GLN A 396 43.76 -22.99 -12.66
C GLN A 396 42.47 -22.87 -11.85
N LEU A 397 42.54 -22.35 -10.62
CA LEU A 397 41.36 -22.09 -9.80
C LEU A 397 40.45 -21.02 -10.44
N LEU A 398 41.04 -19.95 -10.96
CA LEU A 398 40.29 -18.89 -11.64
C LEU A 398 39.67 -19.39 -12.95
N ASP A 399 40.37 -20.24 -13.70
CA ASP A 399 39.86 -20.88 -14.91
C ASP A 399 38.70 -21.84 -14.60
N GLY A 400 38.78 -22.59 -13.49
CA GLY A 400 37.66 -23.38 -12.97
C GLY A 400 36.44 -22.52 -12.61
N ARG A 401 36.65 -21.47 -11.81
CA ARG A 401 35.57 -20.54 -11.44
C ARG A 401 34.98 -19.80 -12.64
N LEU A 402 35.79 -19.54 -13.67
CA LEU A 402 35.32 -18.92 -14.90
C LEU A 402 34.46 -19.89 -15.70
N LYS A 403 34.83 -21.18 -15.79
CA LYS A 403 33.99 -22.21 -16.40
C LYS A 403 32.67 -22.39 -15.65
N ASP A 404 32.70 -22.46 -14.32
CA ASP A 404 31.48 -22.56 -13.51
C ASP A 404 30.57 -21.35 -13.75
N ALA A 405 31.14 -20.13 -13.79
CA ALA A 405 30.40 -18.91 -14.09
C ALA A 405 29.87 -18.86 -15.53
N GLU A 406 30.60 -19.40 -16.50
CA GLU A 406 30.14 -19.54 -17.89
C GLU A 406 29.01 -20.57 -18.02
N GLU A 407 29.07 -21.68 -17.29
CA GLU A 407 28.01 -22.69 -17.23
C GLU A 407 26.75 -22.12 -16.57
N ASP A 408 26.88 -21.42 -15.44
CA ASP A 408 25.77 -20.72 -14.78
C ASP A 408 25.14 -19.66 -15.70
N ALA A 409 25.95 -18.91 -16.44
CA ALA A 409 25.45 -17.93 -17.40
C ALA A 409 24.71 -18.58 -18.57
N LYS A 410 25.17 -19.75 -19.04
CA LYS A 410 24.48 -20.54 -20.08
C LYS A 410 23.14 -21.05 -19.58
N VAL A 411 23.09 -21.67 -18.41
CA VAL A 411 21.83 -22.18 -17.83
C VAL A 411 20.83 -21.05 -17.66
N LYS A 412 21.24 -19.90 -17.11
CA LYS A 412 20.35 -18.73 -17.00
C LYS A 412 19.89 -18.18 -18.34
N ALA A 413 20.74 -18.22 -19.37
CA ALA A 413 20.36 -17.81 -20.72
C ALA A 413 19.36 -18.79 -21.35
N GLU A 414 19.49 -20.09 -21.09
CA GLU A 414 18.54 -21.13 -21.50
C GLU A 414 17.19 -20.95 -20.81
N GLU A 415 17.17 -20.78 -19.48
CA GLU A 415 15.95 -20.48 -18.71
C GLU A 415 15.27 -19.20 -19.19
N ALA A 416 16.03 -18.15 -19.50
CA ALA A 416 15.49 -16.91 -20.06
C ALA A 416 14.90 -17.13 -21.47
N CYS A 417 15.52 -17.97 -22.30
CA CYS A 417 14.97 -18.33 -23.60
C CYS A 417 13.67 -19.14 -23.46
N GLU A 418 13.61 -20.09 -22.53
CA GLU A 418 12.40 -20.87 -22.25
C GLU A 418 11.26 -19.97 -21.73
N ALA A 419 11.56 -19.06 -20.82
CA ALA A 419 10.58 -18.07 -20.33
C ALA A 419 10.10 -17.15 -21.47
N LEU A 420 10.99 -16.72 -22.37
CA LEU A 420 10.61 -15.94 -23.56
C LEU A 420 9.74 -16.75 -24.53
N VAL A 421 10.02 -18.05 -24.72
CA VAL A 421 9.19 -18.93 -25.53
C VAL A 421 7.80 -19.07 -24.91
N GLN A 422 7.71 -19.34 -23.61
CA GLN A 422 6.44 -19.41 -22.89
C GLN A 422 5.67 -18.09 -22.99
N LEU A 423 6.32 -16.95 -22.77
CA LEU A 423 5.70 -15.62 -22.93
C LEU A 423 5.18 -15.41 -24.34
N ARG A 424 5.93 -15.80 -25.38
CA ARG A 424 5.46 -15.74 -26.77
C ARG A 424 4.27 -16.65 -27.04
N GLU A 425 4.24 -17.83 -26.44
CA GLU A 425 3.11 -18.76 -26.55
C GLU A 425 1.87 -18.25 -25.81
N TYR A 426 2.05 -17.54 -24.69
CA TYR A 426 0.99 -16.79 -24.02
C TYR A 426 0.51 -15.60 -24.84
N GLU A 427 1.42 -14.84 -25.47
CA GLU A 427 1.08 -13.73 -26.38
C GLU A 427 0.36 -14.24 -27.64
N ALA A 428 0.73 -15.41 -28.14
CA ALA A 428 0.05 -16.09 -29.24
C ALA A 428 -1.32 -16.67 -28.82
N GLY A 429 -1.60 -16.73 -27.51
CA GLY A 429 -2.84 -17.28 -26.96
C GLY A 429 -2.98 -18.78 -27.18
N GLU A 430 -1.88 -19.50 -27.39
CA GLU A 430 -1.89 -20.96 -27.59
C GLU A 430 -1.93 -21.72 -26.27
N TYR A 431 -1.33 -21.16 -25.21
CA TYR A 431 -1.40 -21.72 -23.85
C TYR A 431 -2.67 -21.24 -23.10
N GLY A 432 -3.39 -22.19 -22.50
CA GLY A 432 -4.57 -21.95 -21.64
C GLY A 432 -5.87 -21.61 -22.38
N LEU A 433 -5.83 -20.83 -23.47
CA LEU A 433 -7.05 -20.46 -24.21
C LEU A 433 -7.63 -21.67 -24.96
N ALA A 434 -6.80 -22.50 -25.59
CA ALA A 434 -7.29 -23.67 -26.32
C ALA A 434 -7.97 -24.70 -25.40
N GLU A 435 -7.38 -24.92 -24.22
CA GLU A 435 -7.92 -25.81 -23.18
C GLU A 435 -9.20 -25.25 -22.55
N ALA A 436 -9.19 -23.98 -22.14
CA ALA A 436 -10.38 -23.30 -21.63
C ALA A 436 -11.52 -23.26 -22.67
N VAL A 437 -11.20 -23.10 -23.96
CA VAL A 437 -12.19 -23.17 -25.05
C VAL A 437 -12.71 -24.59 -25.24
N ALA A 438 -11.90 -25.63 -25.06
CA ALA A 438 -12.34 -27.01 -25.10
C ALA A 438 -13.27 -27.36 -23.92
N GLU A 439 -12.92 -26.92 -22.71
CA GLU A 439 -13.76 -27.08 -21.51
C GLU A 439 -15.08 -26.31 -21.61
N LEU A 440 -15.05 -25.06 -22.10
CA LEU A 440 -16.26 -24.29 -22.35
C LEU A 440 -17.15 -24.95 -23.41
N LYS A 441 -16.57 -25.56 -24.45
CA LYS A 441 -17.33 -26.32 -25.45
C LYS A 441 -17.98 -27.56 -24.82
N ALA A 442 -17.27 -28.28 -23.95
CA ALA A 442 -17.80 -29.44 -23.23
C ALA A 442 -18.93 -29.05 -22.26
N ALA A 443 -18.73 -27.99 -21.47
CA ALA A 443 -19.73 -27.47 -20.53
C ALA A 443 -20.99 -26.99 -21.27
N ARG A 444 -20.84 -26.27 -22.39
CA ARG A 444 -21.97 -25.85 -23.24
C ARG A 444 -22.72 -27.05 -23.82
N ALA A 445 -22.03 -28.12 -24.21
CA ALA A 445 -22.68 -29.33 -24.68
C ALA A 445 -23.51 -29.98 -23.54
N GLN A 446 -22.99 -30.00 -22.32
CA GLN A 446 -23.72 -30.52 -21.16
C GLN A 446 -24.95 -29.68 -20.80
N CYS A 447 -24.86 -28.35 -20.84
CA CYS A 447 -26.02 -27.46 -20.61
C CYS A 447 -27.13 -27.73 -21.64
N ARG A 448 -26.77 -27.89 -22.92
CA ARG A 448 -27.76 -28.20 -23.98
C ARG A 448 -28.49 -29.52 -23.73
N VAL A 449 -27.79 -30.54 -23.25
CA VAL A 449 -28.42 -31.83 -22.89
C VAL A 449 -29.37 -31.65 -21.71
N ARG A 450 -28.94 -30.96 -20.64
CA ARG A 450 -29.79 -30.71 -19.47
C ARG A 450 -31.01 -29.84 -19.80
N GLU A 451 -30.86 -28.86 -20.68
CA GLU A 451 -31.98 -28.04 -21.18
C GLU A 451 -32.97 -28.88 -21.99
N ALA A 452 -32.48 -29.78 -22.85
CA ALA A 452 -33.34 -30.72 -23.57
C ALA A 452 -34.10 -31.64 -22.60
N ASP A 453 -33.41 -32.16 -21.58
CA ASP A 453 -34.01 -33.02 -20.54
C ASP A 453 -35.07 -32.24 -19.72
N ALA A 454 -34.77 -31.01 -19.29
CA ALA A 454 -35.73 -30.15 -18.60
C ALA A 454 -36.98 -29.85 -19.45
N LEU A 455 -36.80 -29.61 -20.75
CA LEU A 455 -37.91 -29.44 -21.69
C LEU A 455 -38.75 -30.73 -21.86
N THR A 456 -38.12 -31.91 -21.83
CA THR A 456 -38.87 -33.17 -21.86
C THR A 456 -39.62 -33.43 -20.56
N ALA A 457 -39.00 -33.14 -19.42
CA ALA A 457 -39.59 -33.29 -18.08
C ALA A 457 -40.78 -32.35 -17.88
N THR A 458 -40.66 -31.08 -18.27
CA THR A 458 -41.78 -30.12 -18.23
C THR A 458 -42.92 -30.55 -19.13
N ARG A 459 -42.65 -31.01 -20.37
CA ARG A 459 -43.68 -31.57 -21.25
C ARG A 459 -44.31 -32.85 -20.69
N ALA A 460 -43.58 -33.66 -19.94
CA ALA A 460 -44.13 -34.83 -19.26
C ALA A 460 -45.01 -34.42 -18.08
N ALA A 461 -44.57 -33.46 -17.27
CA ALA A 461 -45.33 -32.89 -16.16
C ALA A 461 -46.64 -32.26 -16.65
N SER A 462 -46.62 -31.44 -17.71
CA SER A 462 -47.84 -30.87 -18.29
C SER A 462 -48.79 -31.94 -18.83
N ARG A 463 -48.27 -33.03 -19.40
CA ARG A 463 -49.10 -34.17 -19.86
C ARG A 463 -49.73 -34.92 -18.69
N LEU A 464 -48.98 -35.16 -17.61
CA LEU A 464 -49.49 -35.78 -16.40
C LEU A 464 -50.53 -34.89 -15.71
N HIS A 465 -50.28 -33.58 -15.63
CA HIS A 465 -51.22 -32.62 -15.07
C HIS A 465 -52.53 -32.58 -15.87
N ALA A 466 -52.45 -32.55 -17.21
CA ALA A 466 -53.63 -32.63 -18.06
C ALA A 466 -54.39 -33.96 -17.88
N ARG A 467 -53.68 -35.08 -17.68
CA ARG A 467 -54.31 -36.38 -17.38
C ARG A 467 -54.97 -36.37 -16.00
N ALA A 468 -54.32 -35.82 -14.99
CA ALA A 468 -54.88 -35.69 -13.64
C ALA A 468 -56.14 -34.81 -13.64
N ALA A 469 -56.11 -33.68 -14.34
CA ALA A 469 -57.29 -32.82 -14.52
C ALA A 469 -58.45 -33.55 -15.23
N ARG A 470 -58.16 -34.34 -16.28
CA ARG A 470 -59.17 -35.19 -16.95
C ARG A 470 -59.74 -36.27 -16.02
N LEU A 471 -58.91 -36.85 -15.14
CA LEU A 471 -59.37 -37.83 -14.16
C LEU A 471 -60.22 -37.18 -13.06
N ARG A 472 -59.80 -36.02 -12.54
CA ARG A 472 -60.56 -35.22 -11.57
C ARG A 472 -61.94 -34.84 -12.13
N THR A 473 -62.00 -34.33 -13.35
CA THR A 473 -63.28 -34.00 -14.02
C THR A 473 -64.15 -35.23 -14.27
N ARG A 474 -63.55 -36.39 -14.59
CA ARG A 474 -64.31 -37.64 -14.72
C ARG A 474 -64.84 -38.12 -13.37
N LEU A 475 -64.06 -38.01 -12.30
CA LEU A 475 -64.46 -38.37 -10.94
C LEU A 475 -65.60 -37.49 -10.44
N THR A 476 -65.49 -36.16 -10.61
CA THR A 476 -66.58 -35.24 -10.24
C THR A 476 -67.85 -35.52 -11.04
N HIS A 477 -67.73 -35.85 -12.33
CA HIS A 477 -68.89 -36.25 -13.15
C HIS A 477 -69.52 -37.57 -12.71
N LEU A 478 -68.70 -38.57 -12.32
CA LEU A 478 -69.20 -39.84 -11.79
C LEU A 478 -69.88 -39.67 -10.42
N ARG A 479 -69.32 -38.84 -9.53
CA ARG A 479 -69.94 -38.50 -8.23
C ARG A 479 -71.30 -37.81 -8.41
N LYS A 480 -71.40 -36.86 -9.35
CA LYS A 480 -72.67 -36.22 -9.70
C LYS A 480 -73.71 -37.21 -10.23
N LYS A 481 -73.32 -38.16 -11.08
CA LYS A 481 -74.23 -39.21 -11.58
C LYS A 481 -74.71 -40.18 -10.49
N LEU A 482 -73.93 -40.34 -9.43
CA LEU A 482 -74.26 -41.18 -8.29
C LEU A 482 -74.99 -40.42 -7.17
N ASN A 483 -75.35 -39.14 -7.38
CA ASN A 483 -75.95 -38.24 -6.38
C ASN A 483 -75.18 -38.20 -5.04
N LEU A 484 -73.86 -38.33 -5.12
CA LEU A 484 -72.99 -38.12 -3.96
C LEU A 484 -72.67 -36.62 -3.84
N PRO A 485 -72.64 -36.05 -2.61
CA PRO A 485 -72.33 -34.64 -2.40
C PRO A 485 -70.97 -34.26 -3.01
N PRO A 486 -70.76 -32.98 -3.43
CA PRO A 486 -69.47 -32.53 -3.94
C PRO A 486 -68.39 -32.84 -2.90
N GLU A 487 -67.25 -33.33 -3.37
CA GLU A 487 -66.07 -33.56 -2.53
C GLU A 487 -65.65 -32.20 -1.96
N GLU A 488 -66.06 -31.91 -0.73
CA GLU A 488 -65.24 -31.08 0.15
C GLU A 488 -63.91 -31.83 0.21
N GLU A 489 -62.86 -31.19 -0.31
CA GLU A 489 -61.49 -31.70 -0.29
C GLU A 489 -61.00 -31.67 1.17
N GLY A 490 -61.50 -32.61 1.97
CA GLY A 490 -60.93 -33.00 3.25
C GLY A 490 -60.03 -34.20 3.02
N GLU A 491 -58.73 -33.97 3.16
CA GLU A 491 -57.80 -34.80 3.91
C GLU A 491 -58.13 -36.31 3.98
N ASP A 492 -57.36 -37.11 3.25
CA ASP A 492 -57.05 -38.48 3.67
C ASP A 492 -55.52 -38.68 3.63
N GLU A 493 -55.00 -39.13 4.77
CA GLU A 493 -53.61 -39.47 5.17
C GLU A 493 -52.78 -38.27 5.72
N GLU A 494 -52.49 -38.11 7.03
CA GLU A 494 -52.29 -39.09 8.12
C GLU A 494 -52.62 -38.48 9.51
N GLY A 495 -53.39 -39.23 10.31
CA GLY A 495 -53.15 -39.48 11.75
C GLY A 495 -53.16 -38.33 12.78
N GLY A 496 -54.27 -38.21 13.52
CA GLY A 496 -54.21 -38.25 14.99
C GLY A 496 -54.64 -37.01 15.81
N SER A 497 -55.88 -37.11 16.34
CA SER A 497 -56.35 -36.62 17.65
C SER A 497 -56.87 -35.18 17.81
N GLU A 498 -58.21 -35.14 17.97
CA GLU A 498 -59.01 -34.38 18.95
C GLU A 498 -59.02 -32.83 18.92
N GLY A 499 -60.17 -32.29 18.48
CA GLY A 499 -60.85 -31.22 19.21
C GLY A 499 -61.04 -29.87 18.50
N GLY A 500 -62.21 -29.69 17.88
CA GLY A 500 -62.99 -28.45 18.01
C GLY A 500 -62.70 -27.26 17.08
N GLU A 501 -63.47 -27.20 15.99
CA GLU A 501 -64.06 -26.02 15.33
C GLU A 501 -63.18 -24.83 14.85
N ALA A 502 -63.30 -24.57 13.52
CA ALA A 502 -63.05 -23.32 12.76
C ALA A 502 -61.69 -23.09 12.06
N PRO A 503 -61.57 -23.42 10.75
CA PRO A 503 -60.55 -22.85 9.87
C PRO A 503 -61.07 -22.06 8.64
N SER A 504 -62.35 -22.18 8.25
CA SER A 504 -62.84 -21.49 7.04
C SER A 504 -62.93 -19.96 7.17
N ASP A 505 -63.12 -19.46 8.40
CA ASP A 505 -63.09 -18.02 8.68
C ASP A 505 -61.67 -17.45 8.81
N SER A 506 -60.64 -18.27 9.08
CA SER A 506 -59.26 -17.77 9.19
C SER A 506 -58.66 -17.53 7.83
N GLU A 507 -58.83 -18.44 6.87
CA GLU A 507 -58.33 -18.28 5.50
C GLU A 507 -59.05 -17.14 4.76
N GLY A 508 -60.36 -16.96 4.98
CA GLY A 508 -61.11 -15.81 4.46
C GLY A 508 -60.66 -14.48 5.08
N LYS A 509 -60.33 -14.47 6.37
CA LYS A 509 -59.74 -13.30 7.06
C LYS A 509 -58.30 -13.05 6.61
N GLU A 510 -57.52 -14.08 6.32
CA GLU A 510 -56.16 -13.98 5.79
C GLU A 510 -56.16 -13.44 4.36
N HIS A 511 -57.03 -13.95 3.49
CA HIS A 511 -57.21 -13.37 2.15
C HIS A 511 -57.72 -11.93 2.20
N ALA A 512 -58.68 -11.62 3.08
CA ALA A 512 -59.14 -10.24 3.28
C ALA A 512 -58.03 -9.33 3.85
N ALA A 513 -57.18 -9.85 4.74
CA ALA A 513 -56.03 -9.14 5.29
C ALA A 513 -54.92 -8.94 4.25
N LEU A 514 -54.68 -9.92 3.37
CA LEU A 514 -53.75 -9.82 2.25
C LEU A 514 -54.24 -8.79 1.22
N VAL A 515 -55.54 -8.79 0.89
CA VAL A 515 -56.14 -7.79 -0.01
C VAL A 515 -56.09 -6.39 0.62
N GLN A 516 -56.34 -6.24 1.93
CA GLN A 516 -56.14 -4.96 2.62
C GLN A 516 -54.66 -4.55 2.64
N ARG A 517 -53.74 -5.50 2.77
CA ARG A 517 -52.30 -5.23 2.72
C ARG A 517 -51.85 -4.81 1.33
N GLU A 518 -52.34 -5.46 0.28
CA GLU A 518 -52.11 -5.06 -1.11
C GLU A 518 -52.67 -3.66 -1.37
N ALA A 519 -53.89 -3.35 -0.94
CA ALA A 519 -54.46 -2.00 -1.08
C ALA A 519 -53.62 -0.93 -0.34
N ARG A 520 -53.14 -1.24 0.88
CA ARG A 520 -52.22 -0.34 1.62
C ARG A 520 -50.89 -0.16 0.91
N LEU A 521 -50.32 -1.22 0.36
CA LEU A 521 -49.07 -1.16 -0.40
C LEU A 521 -49.25 -0.40 -1.72
N GLU A 522 -50.41 -0.51 -2.37
CA GLU A 522 -50.75 0.30 -3.54
C GLU A 522 -50.88 1.78 -3.18
N ASP A 523 -51.53 2.12 -2.06
CA ASP A 523 -51.62 3.49 -1.54
C ASP A 523 -50.25 4.06 -1.16
N GLU A 524 -49.40 3.27 -0.48
CA GLU A 524 -48.01 3.64 -0.18
C GLU A 524 -47.20 3.84 -1.47
N ASN A 525 -47.39 3.02 -2.49
CA ASN A 525 -46.71 3.16 -3.78
C ASN A 525 -47.20 4.41 -4.55
N VAL A 526 -48.49 4.75 -4.46
CA VAL A 526 -49.02 6.02 -4.99
C VAL A 526 -48.47 7.21 -4.22
N GLN A 527 -48.38 7.13 -2.88
CA GLN A 527 -47.77 8.17 -2.04
C GLN A 527 -46.28 8.35 -2.36
N LEU A 528 -45.51 7.28 -2.46
CA LEU A 528 -44.10 7.31 -2.86
C LEU A 528 -43.91 7.84 -4.28
N LYS A 529 -44.83 7.56 -5.21
CA LYS A 529 -44.83 8.18 -6.55
C LYS A 529 -45.16 9.67 -6.50
N LEU A 530 -46.08 10.09 -5.63
CA LEU A 530 -46.39 11.51 -5.41
C LEU A 530 -45.22 12.24 -4.75
N GLU A 531 -44.57 11.63 -3.76
CA GLU A 531 -43.35 12.14 -3.12
C GLU A 531 -42.19 12.19 -4.11
N ASN A 532 -41.99 11.14 -4.92
CA ASN A 532 -41.02 11.20 -6.01
C ASN A 532 -41.33 12.35 -6.96
N ARG A 533 -42.59 12.58 -7.33
CA ARG A 533 -42.97 13.73 -8.17
C ARG A 533 -42.71 15.06 -7.48
N LYS A 534 -42.96 15.19 -6.18
CA LYS A 534 -42.64 16.38 -5.37
C LYS A 534 -41.14 16.60 -5.27
N LEU A 535 -40.36 15.55 -5.04
CA LEU A 535 -38.89 15.59 -5.01
C LEU A 535 -38.33 15.95 -6.39
N HIS A 536 -38.88 15.39 -7.47
CA HIS A 536 -38.53 15.78 -8.84
C HIS A 536 -38.93 17.24 -9.12
N GLN A 537 -40.06 17.73 -8.58
CA GLN A 537 -40.43 19.14 -8.63
C GLN A 537 -39.46 20.01 -7.83
N HIS A 538 -39.05 19.60 -6.64
CA HIS A 538 -38.05 20.31 -5.84
C HIS A 538 -36.66 20.28 -6.47
N ILE A 539 -36.23 19.17 -7.07
CA ILE A 539 -35.01 19.09 -7.87
C ILE A 539 -35.13 20.01 -9.08
N LYS A 540 -36.30 20.07 -9.72
CA LYS A 540 -36.57 20.99 -10.82
C LYS A 540 -36.56 22.45 -10.37
N GLU A 541 -37.10 22.77 -9.19
CA GLU A 541 -37.09 24.10 -8.56
C GLU A 541 -35.70 24.49 -8.08
N ILE A 542 -34.90 23.56 -7.55
CA ILE A 542 -33.51 23.76 -7.15
C ILE A 542 -32.66 23.94 -8.39
N ASN A 543 -32.85 23.12 -9.43
CA ASN A 543 -32.19 23.32 -10.71
C ASN A 543 -32.61 24.63 -11.36
N GLN A 544 -33.88 25.02 -11.26
CA GLN A 544 -34.35 26.35 -11.68
C GLN A 544 -33.72 27.47 -10.84
N LYS A 545 -33.57 27.30 -9.52
CA LYS A 545 -32.88 28.27 -8.65
C LYS A 545 -31.39 28.30 -8.89
N VAL A 546 -30.75 27.18 -9.23
CA VAL A 546 -29.32 27.09 -9.59
C VAL A 546 -29.09 27.69 -10.97
N THR A 547 -30.01 27.48 -11.92
CA THR A 547 -30.00 28.21 -13.19
C THR A 547 -30.28 29.70 -12.97
N ASP A 548 -31.21 30.08 -12.10
CA ASP A 548 -31.51 31.48 -11.78
C ASP A 548 -30.38 32.15 -10.99
N MET A 549 -29.63 31.41 -10.17
CA MET A 549 -28.42 31.89 -9.50
C MET A 549 -27.24 31.99 -10.46
N SER A 550 -27.10 31.03 -11.39
CA SER A 550 -26.14 31.10 -12.49
C SER A 550 -26.46 32.28 -13.42
N VAL A 551 -27.75 32.54 -13.67
CA VAL A 551 -28.28 33.65 -14.48
C VAL A 551 -28.16 34.98 -13.73
N LYS A 552 -28.41 35.06 -12.41
CA LYS A 552 -28.16 36.29 -11.62
C LYS A 552 -26.68 36.64 -11.47
N SER A 553 -25.78 35.65 -11.51
CA SER A 553 -24.33 35.88 -11.59
C SER A 553 -23.85 36.26 -13.00
N THR A 554 -24.65 36.05 -14.04
CA THR A 554 -24.32 36.41 -15.44
C THR A 554 -25.15 37.58 -16.01
N GLU A 555 -26.18 38.06 -15.32
CA GLU A 555 -27.03 39.19 -15.74
C GLU A 555 -26.54 40.57 -15.26
N GLN A 556 -25.33 40.68 -14.69
CA GLN A 556 -24.59 41.95 -14.68
C GLN A 556 -23.77 42.21 -15.97
N ASN A 557 -23.84 41.33 -16.98
CA ASN A 557 -23.39 41.72 -18.32
C ASN A 557 -24.27 41.10 -19.41
N ASN A 558 -25.44 41.72 -19.54
CA ASN A 558 -26.42 41.69 -20.64
C ASN A 558 -26.02 40.96 -21.94
N GLN A 559 -26.81 39.95 -22.33
CA GLN A 559 -27.82 40.01 -23.42
C GLN A 559 -27.19 39.99 -24.85
N VAL A 560 -27.56 39.16 -25.84
CA VAL A 560 -28.86 38.54 -26.17
C VAL A 560 -28.73 37.74 -27.51
N ILE A 561 -29.34 36.53 -27.58
CA ILE A 561 -30.09 35.92 -28.73
C ILE A 561 -29.26 35.40 -29.96
N PRO A 562 -29.66 34.35 -30.71
CA PRO A 562 -30.06 32.97 -30.37
C PRO A 562 -29.66 31.93 -31.50
N LEU A 563 -30.22 30.71 -31.47
CA LEU A 563 -30.50 29.81 -32.60
C LEU A 563 -29.36 29.45 -33.60
N ASN A 564 -28.97 28.17 -33.69
CA ASN A 564 -29.63 27.19 -34.57
C ASN A 564 -28.75 25.94 -34.78
N GLU A 565 -29.44 24.82 -34.98
CA GLU A 565 -28.96 23.50 -35.35
C GLU A 565 -28.18 23.45 -36.67
N ASN A 566 -27.45 22.32 -36.84
CA ASN A 566 -26.65 21.87 -37.98
C ASN A 566 -25.22 22.46 -37.98
N ILE A 567 -24.15 21.66 -37.98
CA ILE A 567 -23.76 20.87 -39.16
C ILE A 567 -22.87 19.69 -38.74
N LEU A 568 -23.30 18.55 -39.25
CA LEU A 568 -22.60 17.30 -39.46
C LEU A 568 -21.30 17.50 -40.28
N ARG A 569 -20.29 16.65 -39.98
CA ARG A 569 -19.39 15.97 -40.93
C ARG A 569 -18.15 16.71 -41.50
N LYS A 570 -17.10 15.87 -41.60
CA LYS A 570 -15.93 15.87 -42.52
C LYS A 570 -14.77 16.80 -42.13
N ASP A 571 -13.50 16.46 -42.26
CA ASP A 571 -12.71 15.30 -42.74
C ASP A 571 -11.31 15.49 -42.08
N ALA A 572 -10.66 14.48 -41.51
CA ALA A 572 -9.61 13.62 -42.09
C ALA A 572 -8.40 14.34 -42.76
N SER A 573 -7.19 13.85 -42.41
CA SER A 573 -5.85 14.05 -43.01
C SER A 573 -5.12 15.36 -42.65
N VAL A 574 -3.80 15.46 -42.42
CA VAL A 574 -2.65 14.53 -42.41
C VAL A 574 -1.46 15.28 -41.73
N GLU A 575 -0.66 14.53 -40.97
CA GLU A 575 0.79 14.67 -40.67
C GLU A 575 1.42 15.93 -40.06
N ALA A 576 2.07 15.66 -38.92
CA ALA A 576 3.46 15.96 -38.56
C ALA A 576 3.85 17.39 -38.15
N ARG A 577 4.27 17.46 -36.87
CA ARG A 577 5.63 17.83 -36.42
C ARG A 577 5.69 19.04 -35.47
N GLU A 578 6.29 18.77 -34.31
CA GLU A 578 7.02 19.69 -33.40
C GLU A 578 6.24 20.79 -32.66
N GLY A 579 6.56 20.93 -31.36
CA GLY A 579 6.56 22.23 -30.69
C GLY A 579 5.43 22.49 -29.69
N SER A 580 5.74 22.24 -28.42
CA SER A 580 5.58 23.16 -27.29
C SER A 580 4.47 24.25 -27.29
N CYS A 581 3.81 24.30 -26.13
CA CYS A 581 3.32 25.49 -25.44
C CYS A 581 2.04 26.20 -25.93
N GLU A 582 1.12 26.24 -24.97
CA GLU A 582 0.43 27.45 -24.49
C GLU A 582 -0.54 28.12 -25.46
N LEU A 583 -1.80 27.81 -25.18
CA LEU A 583 -2.90 28.77 -25.16
C LEU A 583 -2.44 30.10 -24.54
N VAL A 584 -2.22 31.11 -25.38
CA VAL A 584 -2.40 32.51 -24.96
C VAL A 584 -3.80 32.94 -25.44
N PRO A 585 -4.62 33.54 -24.56
CA PRO A 585 -5.89 34.13 -24.94
C PRO A 585 -5.65 35.37 -25.80
N ALA A 586 -6.38 35.46 -26.90
CA ALA A 586 -6.53 36.68 -27.66
C ALA A 586 -7.23 37.75 -26.81
N ALA A 587 -6.62 38.93 -26.77
CA ALA A 587 -7.05 40.13 -26.07
C ALA A 587 -8.45 40.64 -26.52
N PRO A 588 -9.17 41.39 -25.65
CA PRO A 588 -10.21 42.30 -26.09
C PRO A 588 -9.59 43.60 -26.63
N PRO A 589 -10.31 44.35 -27.48
CA PRO A 589 -9.80 45.51 -28.19
C PRO A 589 -9.78 46.72 -27.24
N VAL A 590 -8.68 47.46 -27.21
CA VAL A 590 -8.74 48.88 -26.84
C VAL A 590 -8.05 49.69 -27.92
N GLU A 591 -8.80 50.71 -28.28
CA GLU A 591 -8.49 51.85 -29.09
C GLU A 591 -7.02 52.31 -29.04
N GLU A 592 -6.61 52.82 -30.19
CA GLU A 592 -5.34 53.45 -30.46
C GLU A 592 -4.97 54.49 -29.39
N GLY A 593 -3.99 54.16 -28.55
CA GLY A 593 -3.22 55.15 -27.80
C GLY A 593 -3.01 54.88 -26.31
N ASP A 594 -2.23 53.85 -25.93
CA ASP A 594 -1.27 53.90 -24.79
C ASP A 594 -0.47 52.58 -24.58
N GLY A 595 -0.24 51.80 -25.65
CA GLY A 595 0.32 50.43 -25.56
C GLY A 595 1.71 50.29 -24.92
N ALA A 596 2.52 51.35 -24.88
CA ALA A 596 3.86 51.29 -24.30
C ALA A 596 3.86 51.30 -22.76
N ALA A 597 2.86 51.91 -22.11
CA ALA A 597 2.81 52.02 -20.66
C ALA A 597 2.32 50.72 -19.99
N GLY A 598 1.39 50.00 -20.63
CA GLY A 598 0.83 48.74 -20.13
C GLY A 598 1.81 47.57 -20.18
N GLU A 599 2.59 47.43 -21.26
CA GLU A 599 3.63 46.40 -21.38
C GLU A 599 4.77 46.62 -20.38
N LEU A 600 5.18 47.87 -20.16
CA LEU A 600 6.17 48.22 -19.14
C LEU A 600 5.66 47.94 -17.73
N ALA A 601 4.39 48.21 -17.43
CA ALA A 601 3.78 47.91 -16.14
C ALA A 601 3.68 46.39 -15.89
N ALA A 602 3.29 45.61 -16.90
CA ALA A 602 3.22 44.15 -16.79
C ALA A 602 4.61 43.52 -16.59
N ALA A 603 5.63 44.01 -17.30
CA ALA A 603 7.02 43.59 -17.10
C ALA A 603 7.53 43.94 -15.69
N PHE A 604 7.21 45.13 -15.17
CA PHE A 604 7.58 45.55 -13.82
C PHE A 604 6.90 44.72 -12.73
N ILE A 605 5.65 44.29 -12.95
CA ILE A 605 4.92 43.42 -12.01
C ILE A 605 5.53 42.02 -12.02
N GLY A 606 5.82 41.45 -13.20
CA GLY A 606 6.49 40.15 -13.31
C GLY A 606 7.88 40.12 -12.67
N GLU A 607 8.67 41.19 -12.85
CA GLU A 607 9.99 41.34 -12.21
C GLU A 607 9.88 41.44 -10.68
N ASN A 608 8.89 42.18 -10.17
CA ASN A 608 8.62 42.26 -8.72
C ASN A 608 8.17 40.92 -8.12
N GLU A 609 7.40 40.11 -8.85
CA GLU A 609 7.02 38.77 -8.39
C GLU A 609 8.21 37.80 -8.40
N ALA A 610 9.07 37.86 -9.41
CA ALA A 610 10.30 37.07 -9.46
C ALA A 610 11.27 37.44 -8.33
N LEU A 611 11.44 38.74 -8.04
CA LEU A 611 12.23 39.24 -6.91
C LEU A 611 11.68 38.78 -5.57
N ARG A 612 10.34 38.81 -5.38
CA ARG A 612 9.72 38.30 -4.16
C ARG A 612 9.96 36.82 -3.98
N LYS A 613 9.84 36.01 -5.03
CA LYS A 613 10.13 34.57 -4.98
C LYS A 613 11.59 34.32 -4.60
N GLY A 614 12.53 35.04 -5.19
CA GLY A 614 13.94 34.89 -4.84
C GLY A 614 14.28 35.33 -3.42
N MET A 615 13.63 36.37 -2.90
CA MET A 615 13.81 36.77 -1.51
C MET A 615 13.27 35.70 -0.52
N HIS A 616 12.19 34.99 -0.87
CA HIS A 616 11.68 33.89 -0.06
C HIS A 616 12.63 32.68 -0.08
N GLU A 617 13.15 32.31 -1.26
CA GLU A 617 14.16 31.22 -1.38
C GLU A 617 15.41 31.50 -0.54
N ILE A 618 15.90 32.74 -0.55
CA ILE A 618 17.05 33.16 0.26
C ILE A 618 16.74 33.08 1.76
N LEU A 619 15.57 33.57 2.18
CA LEU A 619 15.17 33.54 3.59
C LEU A 619 14.94 32.11 4.10
N ASP A 620 14.35 31.24 3.27
CA ASP A 620 14.15 29.84 3.61
C ASP A 620 15.47 29.08 3.68
N SER A 621 16.42 29.36 2.78
CA SER A 621 17.78 28.78 2.81
C SER A 621 18.56 29.18 4.06
N ILE A 622 18.45 30.44 4.49
CA ILE A 622 19.08 30.95 5.72
C ILE A 622 18.40 30.38 6.97
N ARG A 623 17.06 30.28 6.97
CA ARG A 623 16.29 29.80 8.12
C ARG A 623 16.50 28.31 8.39
N ASN A 624 16.87 27.55 7.37
CA ASN A 624 17.15 26.12 7.45
C ASN A 624 18.62 25.81 7.83
N GLN A 625 19.43 26.81 8.18
CA GLN A 625 20.83 26.62 8.58
C GLN A 625 21.06 27.01 10.04
N ASP A 626 21.68 26.11 10.79
CA ASP A 626 22.13 26.37 12.15
C ASP A 626 23.34 27.31 12.09
N GLY A 627 23.25 28.49 12.72
CA GLY A 627 24.21 29.60 12.63
C GLY A 627 25.63 29.36 13.17
N CYS A 628 26.11 28.12 13.16
CA CYS A 628 27.47 27.71 13.54
C CYS A 628 28.39 27.39 12.34
N SER A 629 27.89 27.38 11.09
CA SER A 629 28.69 27.23 9.87
C SER A 629 28.55 28.44 8.92
N ASP A 630 29.47 28.57 7.96
CA ASP A 630 29.40 29.60 6.91
C ASP A 630 28.05 29.52 6.18
N VAL A 631 27.30 30.62 6.17
CA VAL A 631 25.95 30.72 5.61
C VAL A 631 26.01 30.52 4.09
N GLN A 632 25.42 29.42 3.61
CA GLN A 632 25.40 29.07 2.18
C GLN A 632 24.02 29.28 1.57
N VAL A 633 23.82 30.37 0.86
CA VAL A 633 22.54 30.64 0.19
C VAL A 633 22.49 29.90 -1.14
N GLN A 634 21.61 28.90 -1.26
CA GLN A 634 21.28 28.24 -2.52
C GLN A 634 19.94 28.77 -3.01
N SER A 635 19.93 29.52 -4.11
CA SER A 635 18.71 30.08 -4.69
C SER A 635 18.77 30.03 -6.21
N GLU A 636 17.87 29.24 -6.80
CA GLU A 636 17.76 29.09 -8.25
C GLU A 636 17.33 30.40 -8.93
N SER A 637 16.51 31.19 -8.27
CA SER A 637 16.12 32.51 -8.79
C SER A 637 17.31 33.47 -8.84
N LEU A 638 18.24 33.40 -7.87
CA LEU A 638 19.46 34.21 -7.83
C LEU A 638 20.45 33.78 -8.93
N GLU A 639 20.59 32.48 -9.17
CA GLU A 639 21.35 31.94 -10.31
C GLU A 639 20.76 32.39 -11.65
N ARG A 640 19.44 32.31 -11.84
CA ARG A 640 18.76 32.82 -13.05
C ARG A 640 18.87 34.33 -13.19
N LEU A 641 18.86 35.10 -12.10
CA LEU A 641 19.02 36.56 -12.12
C LEU A 641 20.45 36.96 -12.48
N LEU A 642 21.45 36.21 -12.00
CA LEU A 642 22.84 36.35 -12.41
C LEU A 642 23.02 36.02 -13.90
N GLU A 643 22.42 34.93 -14.39
CA GLU A 643 22.41 34.58 -15.81
C GLU A 643 21.69 35.62 -16.68
N ALA A 644 20.60 36.21 -16.19
CA ALA A 644 19.86 37.26 -16.88
C ALA A 644 20.62 38.60 -16.90
N LEU A 645 21.31 38.95 -15.81
CA LEU A 645 22.23 40.09 -15.74
C LEU A 645 23.45 39.89 -16.64
N ASP A 646 23.93 38.64 -16.77
CA ASP A 646 24.99 38.27 -17.70
C ASP A 646 24.56 38.39 -19.17
N ALA A 647 23.28 38.11 -19.48
CA ALA A 647 22.73 38.24 -20.83
C ALA A 647 22.42 39.70 -21.21
N ARG A 648 21.98 40.49 -20.22
CA ARG A 648 21.55 41.87 -20.40
C ARG A 648 22.69 42.79 -19.97
N HIS A 649 23.62 43.10 -20.88
CA HIS A 649 24.70 44.09 -20.69
C HIS A 649 24.12 45.50 -20.43
N VAL A 650 23.55 45.74 -19.25
CA VAL A 650 23.09 47.06 -18.84
C VAL A 650 24.27 47.77 -18.21
N SER A 651 24.88 48.64 -19.01
CA SER A 651 25.75 49.73 -18.59
C SER A 651 26.90 49.38 -17.63
N GLY A 652 27.97 48.84 -18.21
CA GLY A 652 29.34 49.14 -17.74
C GLY A 652 29.93 48.19 -16.70
N TRP A 653 31.07 47.62 -17.07
CA TRP A 653 32.10 47.07 -16.16
C TRP A 653 31.91 45.65 -15.60
N TYR A 654 31.12 44.78 -16.22
CA TYR A 654 31.26 43.33 -16.00
C TYR A 654 32.18 42.71 -17.05
N HIS A 655 33.44 42.44 -16.67
CA HIS A 655 34.48 41.92 -17.57
C HIS A 655 34.35 40.41 -17.75
N PRO A 656 34.54 39.82 -18.96
CA PRO A 656 34.47 38.36 -19.18
C PRO A 656 35.38 37.52 -18.28
N ALA A 657 36.44 38.12 -17.74
CA ALA A 657 37.32 37.51 -16.75
C ALA A 657 36.65 37.33 -15.38
N MET A 658 35.76 38.25 -14.98
CA MET A 658 34.97 38.10 -13.74
C MET A 658 33.93 37.00 -13.88
N ARG A 659 33.35 36.80 -15.07
CA ARG A 659 32.50 35.64 -15.37
C ARG A 659 33.25 34.32 -15.19
N LEU A 660 34.44 34.21 -15.78
CA LEU A 660 35.28 33.02 -15.61
C LEU A 660 35.72 32.85 -14.15
N GLN A 661 36.00 33.93 -13.44
CA GLN A 661 36.38 33.89 -12.03
C GLN A 661 35.22 33.48 -11.12
N ALA A 662 34.00 33.94 -11.39
CA ALA A 662 32.78 33.53 -10.68
C ALA A 662 32.42 32.08 -10.97
N GLN A 663 32.50 31.64 -12.24
CA GLN A 663 32.33 30.23 -12.61
C GLN A 663 33.40 29.34 -11.98
N LEU A 664 34.66 29.78 -11.95
CA LEU A 664 35.73 29.05 -11.26
C LEU A 664 35.50 29.00 -9.75
N ALA A 665 35.02 30.06 -9.12
CA ALA A 665 34.70 30.07 -7.69
C ALA A 665 33.50 29.17 -7.37
N ALA A 666 32.45 29.18 -8.20
CA ALA A 666 31.29 28.29 -8.07
C ALA A 666 31.68 26.82 -8.26
N LEU A 667 32.48 26.52 -9.30
CA LEU A 667 33.03 25.18 -9.51
C LEU A 667 34.00 24.76 -8.40
N HIS A 668 34.73 25.69 -7.80
CA HIS A 668 35.59 25.42 -6.65
C HIS A 668 34.78 25.12 -5.39
N GLY A 669 33.69 25.86 -5.16
CA GLY A 669 32.73 25.62 -4.07
C GLY A 669 32.01 24.28 -4.23
N SER A 670 31.52 23.98 -5.44
CA SER A 670 30.90 22.68 -5.78
C SER A 670 31.89 21.52 -5.62
N ASN A 671 33.14 21.67 -6.08
CA ASN A 671 34.19 20.67 -5.83
C ASN A 671 34.51 20.52 -4.33
N GLY A 672 34.46 21.60 -3.55
CA GLY A 672 34.58 21.57 -2.09
C GLY A 672 33.48 20.73 -1.47
N ALA A 673 32.23 21.02 -1.83
CA ALA A 673 31.04 20.29 -1.37
C ALA A 673 31.09 18.80 -1.76
N LEU A 674 31.45 18.47 -3.00
CA LEU A 674 31.62 17.08 -3.45
C LEU A 674 32.74 16.37 -2.70
N ARG A 675 33.83 17.05 -2.35
CA ARG A 675 34.92 16.47 -1.54
C ARG A 675 34.47 16.22 -0.10
N ASP A 676 33.63 17.07 0.47
CA ASP A 676 33.12 16.91 1.82
C ASP A 676 32.02 15.84 1.89
N GLN A 677 31.17 15.77 0.86
CA GLN A 677 30.24 14.64 0.65
C GLN A 677 31.00 13.32 0.47
N LEU A 678 32.10 13.31 -0.29
CA LEU A 678 32.93 12.12 -0.44
C LEU A 678 33.62 11.74 0.88
N ARG A 679 34.05 12.71 1.70
CA ARG A 679 34.62 12.44 3.03
C ARG A 679 33.58 11.86 3.98
N THR A 680 32.39 12.44 4.04
CA THR A 680 31.30 11.95 4.90
C THR A 680 30.80 10.58 4.45
N ALA A 681 30.65 10.35 3.14
CA ALA A 681 30.33 9.04 2.58
C ALA A 681 31.40 8.00 2.93
N ARG A 682 32.69 8.34 2.82
CA ARG A 682 33.79 7.44 3.22
C ARG A 682 33.84 7.18 4.72
N LEU A 683 33.47 8.15 5.56
CA LEU A 683 33.36 7.96 7.02
C LEU A 683 32.18 7.05 7.36
N GLY A 684 31.03 7.23 6.71
CA GLY A 684 29.88 6.33 6.85
C GLY A 684 30.18 4.91 6.35
N GLU A 685 30.89 4.77 5.23
CA GLU A 685 31.32 3.47 4.70
C GLU A 685 32.32 2.76 5.64
N ARG A 686 33.17 3.52 6.34
CA ARG A 686 34.06 2.97 7.38
C ARG A 686 33.28 2.53 8.61
N ALA A 687 32.36 3.36 9.12
CA ALA A 687 31.52 2.99 10.25
C ALA A 687 30.69 1.72 9.95
N ALA A 688 30.06 1.65 8.77
CA ALA A 688 29.33 0.46 8.35
C ALA A 688 30.23 -0.77 8.17
N ARG A 689 31.47 -0.60 7.68
CA ARG A 689 32.46 -1.69 7.64
C ARG A 689 32.85 -2.17 9.03
N ASP A 690 33.12 -1.26 9.96
CA ASP A 690 33.49 -1.59 11.34
C ASP A 690 32.33 -2.33 12.03
N GLU A 691 31.08 -1.91 11.82
CA GLU A 691 29.89 -2.62 12.29
C GLU A 691 29.75 -4.02 11.65
N CYS A 692 29.99 -4.15 10.35
CA CYS A 692 29.98 -5.44 9.67
C CYS A 692 31.09 -6.37 10.18
N GLU A 693 32.28 -5.86 10.49
CA GLU A 693 33.37 -6.64 11.07
C GLU A 693 33.05 -7.06 12.51
N GLN A 694 32.42 -6.20 13.31
CA GLN A 694 31.94 -6.55 14.64
C GLN A 694 30.84 -7.63 14.60
N LEU A 695 29.89 -7.52 13.67
CA LEU A 695 28.84 -8.52 13.47
C LEU A 695 29.42 -9.84 12.98
N LYS A 696 30.39 -9.81 12.06
CA LYS A 696 31.10 -11.02 11.61
C LYS A 696 31.87 -11.68 12.75
N ALA A 697 32.58 -10.92 13.56
CA ALA A 697 33.27 -11.44 14.74
C ALA A 697 32.27 -12.05 15.75
N LYS A 698 31.08 -11.46 15.90
CA LYS A 698 30.02 -11.99 16.76
C LYS A 698 29.39 -13.26 16.18
N ILE A 699 29.22 -13.35 14.86
CA ILE A 699 28.79 -14.57 14.17
C ILE A 699 29.84 -15.66 14.33
N GLU A 700 31.12 -15.35 14.11
CA GLU A 700 32.22 -16.32 14.28
C GLU A 700 32.33 -16.81 15.73
N GLN A 701 32.08 -15.95 16.71
CA GLN A 701 31.95 -16.33 18.12
C GLN A 701 30.74 -17.25 18.35
N LEU A 702 29.57 -16.92 17.80
CA LEU A 702 28.36 -17.76 17.91
C LEU A 702 28.52 -19.11 17.20
N GLU A 703 29.18 -19.13 16.04
CA GLU A 703 29.49 -20.34 15.29
C GLU A 703 30.50 -21.22 16.04
N SER A 704 31.55 -20.63 16.64
CA SER A 704 32.49 -21.37 17.49
C SER A 704 31.81 -21.96 18.75
N ASN A 705 30.80 -21.27 19.27
CA ASN A 705 29.97 -21.77 20.38
C ASN A 705 28.96 -22.83 19.93
N ASN A 706 28.60 -22.89 18.64
CA ASN A 706 27.64 -23.83 18.08
C ASN A 706 28.31 -25.09 17.47
N THR A 707 29.65 -25.15 17.45
CA THR A 707 30.43 -26.34 17.06
C THR A 707 30.60 -27.39 18.18
N GLN A 708 29.66 -27.48 19.11
CA GLN A 708 29.55 -28.62 20.03
C GLN A 708 28.50 -29.60 19.51
N ASP A 709 28.89 -30.88 19.49
CA ASP A 709 28.34 -31.94 18.64
C ASP A 709 26.79 -32.06 18.57
N PRO A 710 26.23 -32.43 17.41
CA PRO A 710 24.78 -32.45 17.14
C PRO A 710 23.97 -33.55 17.84
N THR A 711 24.56 -34.28 18.80
CA THR A 711 23.89 -35.40 19.49
C THR A 711 23.17 -35.02 20.79
N ASP A 712 23.45 -33.85 21.38
CA ASP A 712 22.89 -33.47 22.69
C ASP A 712 21.65 -32.56 22.63
N MET A 713 21.21 -32.16 21.44
CA MET A 713 20.12 -31.20 21.25
C MET A 713 18.73 -31.75 21.67
N LYS A 714 18.56 -33.07 21.80
CA LYS A 714 17.31 -33.68 22.31
C LYS A 714 17.20 -33.70 23.85
N ASN A 715 18.31 -33.57 24.57
CA ASN A 715 18.30 -33.57 26.04
C ASN A 715 18.31 -32.16 26.66
N ALA A 716 18.58 -31.12 25.87
CA ALA A 716 18.62 -29.74 26.34
C ALA A 716 17.24 -29.05 26.46
N ILE A 717 16.16 -29.65 25.92
CA ILE A 717 14.79 -29.10 26.04
C ILE A 717 14.21 -29.33 27.46
N TYR A 718 14.80 -30.23 28.26
CA TYR A 718 14.29 -30.56 29.60
C TYR A 718 15.12 -30.03 30.78
N ASN A 719 16.22 -29.32 30.55
CA ASN A 719 17.02 -28.75 31.64
C ASN A 719 17.11 -27.23 31.49
N ALA A 720 16.52 -26.54 32.46
CA ALA A 720 16.65 -25.11 32.66
C ALA A 720 18.13 -24.70 32.58
N MET A 721 18.38 -23.69 31.74
CA MET A 721 19.68 -23.05 31.58
C MET A 721 20.17 -22.59 32.97
N PRO A 722 21.32 -23.09 33.48
CA PRO A 722 21.85 -22.60 34.75
C PRO A 722 22.41 -21.20 34.49
N VAL A 723 21.80 -20.21 35.12
CA VAL A 723 22.31 -18.84 35.16
C VAL A 723 23.71 -18.87 35.82
N PRO A 724 24.73 -18.25 35.20
CA PRO A 724 26.06 -18.16 35.78
C PRO A 724 26.02 -17.40 37.12
N VAL A 725 26.64 -17.99 38.14
CA VAL A 725 26.53 -17.60 39.55
C VAL A 725 27.21 -16.24 39.89
N ASP A 726 27.86 -15.57 38.95
CA ASP A 726 28.62 -14.33 39.22
C ASP A 726 28.32 -13.18 38.25
N ALA A 727 27.05 -12.97 37.87
CA ALA A 727 26.67 -11.84 37.03
C ALA A 727 25.94 -10.76 37.85
N ASP A 728 26.59 -9.60 37.99
CA ASP A 728 26.08 -8.43 38.72
C ASP A 728 24.62 -8.12 38.36
N ALA A 729 23.86 -7.58 39.32
CA ALA A 729 22.43 -7.22 39.20
C ALA A 729 22.07 -6.40 37.94
N SER A 730 23.06 -5.78 37.29
CA SER A 730 22.95 -5.10 36.00
C SER A 730 22.65 -6.05 34.82
N SER A 731 23.25 -7.24 34.79
CA SER A 731 23.08 -8.21 33.71
C SER A 731 21.68 -8.82 33.65
N ALA A 732 21.07 -9.09 34.82
CA ALA A 732 19.69 -9.57 34.92
C ALA A 732 18.68 -8.52 34.41
N VAL A 733 18.91 -7.25 34.73
CA VAL A 733 18.09 -6.13 34.24
C VAL A 733 18.27 -5.93 32.73
N ILE A 734 19.48 -6.14 32.20
CA ILE A 734 19.73 -6.08 30.75
C ILE A 734 19.02 -7.24 30.03
N ILE A 735 19.05 -8.46 30.59
CA ILE A 735 18.34 -9.62 30.04
C ILE A 735 16.83 -9.40 30.10
N GLU A 736 16.30 -8.85 31.19
CA GLU A 736 14.86 -8.54 31.30
C GLU A 736 14.44 -7.44 30.31
N LYS A 737 15.24 -6.40 30.13
CA LYS A 737 15.01 -5.36 29.11
C LYS A 737 15.10 -5.90 27.68
N LEU A 738 16.06 -6.79 27.41
CA LEU A 738 16.19 -7.45 26.11
C LEU A 738 15.00 -8.38 25.86
N ASN A 739 14.54 -9.12 26.86
CA ASN A 739 13.35 -9.98 26.74
C ASN A 739 12.08 -9.15 26.53
N TYR A 740 11.95 -8.01 27.21
CA TYR A 740 10.85 -7.08 27.00
C TYR A 740 10.87 -6.52 25.58
N HIS A 741 12.02 -6.05 25.10
CA HIS A 741 12.16 -5.54 23.75
C HIS A 741 11.93 -6.64 22.69
N LEU A 742 12.34 -7.88 22.96
CA LEU A 742 12.06 -9.02 22.09
C LEU A 742 10.56 -9.33 22.04
N LEU A 743 9.87 -9.30 23.19
CA LEU A 743 8.42 -9.48 23.25
C LEU A 743 7.67 -8.36 22.53
N GLU A 744 8.14 -7.11 22.66
CA GLU A 744 7.60 -5.95 21.95
C GLU A 744 7.76 -6.11 20.44
N VAL A 745 8.95 -6.45 19.96
CA VAL A 745 9.22 -6.71 18.54
C VAL A 745 8.44 -7.91 18.01
N LEU A 746 8.27 -8.97 18.81
CA LEU A 746 7.44 -10.12 18.42
C LEU A 746 5.96 -9.75 18.33
N ASN A 747 5.47 -8.89 19.22
CA ASN A 747 4.10 -8.39 19.17
C ASN A 747 3.88 -7.42 18.00
N GLU A 748 4.85 -6.53 17.72
CA GLU A 748 4.84 -5.66 16.56
C GLU A 748 4.85 -6.47 15.25
N ASN A 749 5.68 -7.51 15.16
CA ASN A 749 5.69 -8.42 14.02
C ASN A 749 4.37 -9.18 13.87
N ALA A 750 3.79 -9.67 14.97
CA ALA A 750 2.49 -10.35 14.92
C ALA A 750 1.37 -9.40 14.45
N GLN A 751 1.38 -8.15 14.90
CA GLN A 751 0.44 -7.12 14.44
C GLN A 751 0.66 -6.76 12.97
N ALA A 752 1.92 -6.65 12.53
CA ALA A 752 2.26 -6.39 11.13
C ALA A 752 1.84 -7.56 10.22
N GLU A 753 2.01 -8.81 10.67
CA GLU A 753 1.53 -10.01 9.97
C GLU A 753 0.01 -10.02 9.84
N GLU A 754 -0.73 -9.69 10.91
CA GLU A 754 -2.19 -9.60 10.85
C GLU A 754 -2.67 -8.47 9.91
N GLN A 755 -2.00 -7.32 9.92
CA GLN A 755 -2.30 -6.23 9.00
C GLN A 755 -2.02 -6.62 7.54
N SER A 756 -0.91 -7.29 7.27
CA SER A 756 -0.55 -7.83 5.95
C SER A 756 -1.62 -8.81 5.47
N ALA A 757 -2.02 -9.76 6.31
CA ALA A 757 -3.07 -10.73 5.98
C ALA A 757 -4.42 -10.06 5.65
N ARG A 758 -4.82 -9.01 6.39
CA ARG A 758 -6.03 -8.23 6.11
C ARG A 758 -5.93 -7.47 4.78
N GLN A 759 -4.77 -6.89 4.48
CA GLN A 759 -4.53 -6.21 3.21
C GLN A 759 -4.57 -7.19 2.04
N GLU A 760 -4.00 -8.37 2.19
CA GLU A 760 -4.01 -9.42 1.17
C GLU A 760 -5.43 -9.96 0.93
N GLN A 761 -6.23 -10.16 1.98
CA GLN A 761 -7.65 -10.50 1.82
C GLN A 761 -8.43 -9.41 1.07
N ARG A 762 -8.20 -8.11 1.39
CA ARG A 762 -8.83 -7.00 0.66
C ARG A 762 -8.40 -6.96 -0.80
N TRP A 763 -7.11 -7.20 -1.07
CA TRP A 763 -6.58 -7.26 -2.43
C TRP A 763 -7.19 -8.40 -3.24
N GLN A 764 -7.33 -9.59 -2.63
CA GLN A 764 -8.01 -10.73 -3.25
C GLN A 764 -9.49 -10.42 -3.55
N GLN A 765 -10.20 -9.76 -2.63
CA GLN A 765 -11.59 -9.33 -2.85
C GLN A 765 -11.70 -8.31 -3.99
N LEU A 766 -10.79 -7.32 -4.06
CA LEU A 766 -10.77 -6.33 -5.15
C LEU A 766 -10.42 -6.99 -6.49
N SER A 767 -9.47 -7.92 -6.51
CA SER A 767 -9.10 -8.70 -7.68
C SER A 767 -10.29 -9.52 -8.20
N ALA A 768 -11.04 -10.18 -7.29
CA ALA A 768 -12.26 -10.90 -7.65
C ALA A 768 -13.36 -9.98 -8.20
N LYS A 769 -13.58 -8.81 -7.58
CA LYS A 769 -14.52 -7.79 -8.09
C LYS A 769 -14.11 -7.25 -9.46
N TYR A 770 -12.81 -7.01 -9.67
CA TYR A 770 -12.28 -6.57 -10.96
C TYR A 770 -12.46 -7.63 -12.04
N ALA A 771 -12.21 -8.91 -11.73
CA ALA A 771 -12.46 -10.02 -12.64
C ALA A 771 -13.94 -10.14 -13.02
N ALA A 772 -14.86 -9.94 -12.06
CA ALA A 772 -16.30 -9.92 -12.31
C ALA A 772 -16.71 -8.75 -13.22
N LEU A 773 -16.25 -7.52 -12.93
CA LEU A 773 -16.51 -6.34 -13.76
C LEU A 773 -15.96 -6.51 -15.18
N ARG A 774 -14.74 -7.07 -15.32
CA ARG A 774 -14.14 -7.37 -16.62
C ARG A 774 -14.99 -8.39 -17.39
N HIS A 775 -15.55 -9.39 -16.71
CA HIS A 775 -16.46 -10.35 -17.33
C HIS A 775 -17.78 -9.69 -17.77
N GLU A 776 -18.39 -8.87 -16.93
CA GLU A 776 -19.61 -8.12 -17.26
C GLU A 776 -19.41 -7.18 -18.45
N VAL A 777 -18.31 -6.43 -18.48
CA VAL A 777 -17.95 -5.59 -19.64
C VAL A 777 -17.74 -6.45 -20.89
N GLY A 778 -17.11 -7.62 -20.76
CA GLY A 778 -16.96 -8.58 -21.86
C GLY A 778 -18.31 -9.06 -22.41
N LEU A 779 -19.28 -9.37 -21.53
CA LEU A 779 -20.64 -9.75 -21.92
C LEU A 779 -21.36 -8.61 -22.64
N LEU A 780 -21.27 -7.38 -22.13
CA LEU A 780 -21.88 -6.20 -22.78
C LEU A 780 -21.30 -5.93 -24.17
N LEU A 781 -19.99 -6.12 -24.37
CA LEU A 781 -19.36 -6.01 -25.68
C LEU A 781 -19.83 -7.10 -26.64
N LEU A 782 -20.04 -8.33 -26.16
CA LEU A 782 -20.60 -9.44 -26.94
C LEU A 782 -22.07 -9.18 -27.32
N GLU A 783 -22.90 -8.68 -26.40
CA GLU A 783 -24.27 -8.27 -26.67
C GLU A 783 -24.34 -7.16 -27.71
N ARG A 784 -23.48 -6.14 -27.59
CA ARG A 784 -23.36 -5.08 -28.59
C ARG A 784 -22.95 -5.63 -29.95
N ALA A 785 -22.02 -6.59 -30.00
CA ALA A 785 -21.60 -7.22 -31.25
C ALA A 785 -22.74 -8.07 -31.88
N ALA A 786 -23.49 -8.80 -31.06
CA ALA A 786 -24.65 -9.58 -31.49
C ALA A 786 -25.77 -8.68 -32.04
N ALA A 787 -26.11 -7.61 -31.32
CA ALA A 787 -27.08 -6.60 -31.77
C ALA A 787 -26.64 -5.92 -33.07
N ALA A 788 -25.36 -5.60 -33.23
CA ALA A 788 -24.82 -5.07 -34.47
C ALA A 788 -24.92 -6.07 -35.64
N ALA A 789 -24.75 -7.37 -35.37
CA ALA A 789 -24.91 -8.42 -36.38
C ALA A 789 -26.38 -8.62 -36.79
N GLU A 790 -27.30 -8.56 -35.84
CA GLU A 790 -28.76 -8.56 -36.08
C GLU A 790 -29.18 -7.36 -36.92
N TRP A 791 -28.77 -6.15 -36.54
CA TRP A 791 -29.07 -4.95 -37.30
C TRP A 791 -28.53 -5.01 -38.74
N ARG A 792 -27.33 -5.58 -38.95
CA ARG A 792 -26.80 -5.82 -40.31
C ARG A 792 -27.61 -6.86 -41.09
N ARG A 793 -28.16 -7.89 -40.43
CA ARG A 793 -29.05 -8.87 -41.08
C ARG A 793 -30.36 -8.20 -41.49
N ASP A 794 -30.96 -7.40 -40.63
CA ASP A 794 -32.20 -6.67 -40.92
C ASP A 794 -32.01 -5.67 -42.07
N LEU A 795 -30.87 -4.97 -42.09
CA LEU A 795 -30.52 -4.07 -43.19
C LEU A 795 -30.39 -4.82 -44.54
N ARG A 796 -29.81 -6.02 -44.54
CA ARG A 796 -29.75 -6.88 -45.74
C ARG A 796 -31.12 -7.39 -46.16
N LEU A 797 -31.99 -7.74 -45.21
CA LEU A 797 -33.36 -8.18 -45.49
C LEU A 797 -34.21 -7.05 -46.08
N LEU A 798 -34.10 -5.85 -45.53
CA LEU A 798 -34.75 -4.64 -46.05
C LEU A 798 -34.22 -4.27 -47.45
N GLY A 799 -32.91 -4.32 -47.66
CA GLY A 799 -32.30 -4.13 -48.97
C GLY A 799 -32.79 -5.17 -49.99
N GLY A 800 -32.86 -6.45 -49.60
CA GLY A 800 -33.38 -7.52 -50.45
C GLY A 800 -34.90 -7.43 -50.70
N ALA A 801 -35.66 -6.86 -49.76
CA ALA A 801 -37.09 -6.56 -49.96
C ALA A 801 -37.28 -5.40 -50.94
N ALA A 802 -36.46 -4.34 -50.85
CA ALA A 802 -36.46 -3.23 -51.79
C ALA A 802 -36.08 -3.68 -53.22
N VAL A 803 -35.09 -4.55 -53.36
CA VAL A 803 -34.70 -5.14 -54.66
C VAL A 803 -35.83 -6.02 -55.23
N ARG A 804 -36.53 -6.80 -54.39
CA ARG A 804 -37.68 -7.61 -54.82
C ARG A 804 -38.90 -6.74 -55.20
N ALA A 805 -39.14 -5.64 -54.50
CA ALA A 805 -40.18 -4.68 -54.85
C ALA A 805 -39.88 -3.99 -56.20
N LEU A 806 -38.61 -3.66 -56.46
CA LEU A 806 -38.16 -3.13 -57.75
C LEU A 806 -38.27 -4.15 -58.89
N ALA A 807 -38.02 -5.44 -58.62
CA ALA A 807 -38.19 -6.51 -59.60
C ALA A 807 -39.66 -6.78 -59.97
N LEU A 808 -40.61 -6.55 -59.04
CA LEU A 808 -42.06 -6.68 -59.30
C LEU A 808 -42.65 -5.49 -60.07
N LEU A 809 -41.93 -4.37 -60.14
CA LEU A 809 -42.31 -3.18 -60.92
C LEU A 809 -41.74 -3.18 -62.35
N ALA A 810 -40.95 -4.20 -62.73
CA ALA A 810 -40.44 -4.34 -64.09
C ALA A 810 -41.52 -4.91 -65.02
N PRO A 811 -41.92 -4.22 -66.10
CA PRO A 811 -42.97 -4.68 -67.01
C PRO A 811 -42.50 -5.91 -67.78
N ALA A 812 -43.37 -6.93 -67.83
CA ALA A 812 -43.19 -8.12 -68.66
C ALA A 812 -43.13 -7.72 -70.14
N HIS A 813 -41.93 -7.80 -70.72
CA HIS A 813 -41.72 -7.72 -72.15
C HIS A 813 -40.81 -8.86 -72.60
N ALA A 814 -41.42 -9.90 -73.13
CA ALA A 814 -40.89 -10.77 -74.19
C ALA A 814 -42.09 -11.54 -74.78
N PRO A 815 -42.04 -11.88 -76.08
CA PRO A 815 -43.08 -11.64 -77.10
C PRO A 815 -44.45 -12.26 -76.87
#